data_AF-A0A1C6R962-F1
#
_entry.id   AF-A0A1C6R962-F1
#
_cell.length_a   1.000
_cell.length_b   1.000
_cell.length_c   1.000
_cell.angle_alpha   90.00
_cell.angle_beta   90.00
_cell.angle_gamma   90.00
#
_symmetry.space_group_name_H-M   'P 1'
#
loop_
_entity.id
_entity.type
_entity.pdbx_description
1 polymer ?
#
loop_
_entity_poly.entity_id
_entity_poly.type
_entity_poly.pdbx_seq_one_letter_code
_entity_poly.pdbx_strand_id
1 'polypeptide(L)'
;MTEPASAARIVVLVSGSGSNLQALLDASTDPAYGARVVAVGADREGIAGLDRAAAAGVPTFVERLKDHPTREEWDRALTARVAEHRPDLVVSAGFLKLVGPHFLAAFADRYLNTHNTLLPAFPGIHGPRDALAYGVKITGATLFFVDAGMDTGPIVAQVAVPVLDDDDEETLTERIKEAERRQLVEQVGRLVRQGWTITGRKVTTGVSTPDDGRRPIRRALVSVYDKSGLVELARALHDAGVEIVSTGSTASTIAGAGVPVTAVETVTGFPEILDGRVKTLHPKIHGGLLADLRKESHAAQLDEHGIAGIDLLVSNLYPFQATVASGASVDECVEQIDIGGPAMVRAAAKNHASVAVVTDPAAYAAVVTALGAGGFTLAQRRALAARAFADIAEYDIAVANWCAAQLDPEQADWPVFAGLGLRAQRALRYGENPHQQAALYTDPDAPVGLAQAEQLHGKEMSYNNYVDADAAWRAANDFTDQPAVAVIKHANPCGIAVGGDVADAHRKAHACDPVSAYGGVIAVNRPVTVELAKQVAEIFTEVLVAPEFEAGAVEVLQAKKNLRLLRAPAWAPPPAEWRQVGGGVLVQTADRVDAPGDDPAAWRLVAGEPADDDLLRDLAFAWRAVRSVKSNAILLAADGATVGVGMGQVNRVDSAHLAVNRAGADRARGAVAASDAFFPFADGLRVLIDAGVRAVVQPGGSIRDDEVIAAATEAGVTMYLTDTRHFFH
;
A
#
# COMPACT_ATOMS: atom_id res chain seq x y z
N MET A 1 -11.18 -43.70 13.51
CA MET A 1 -10.87 -43.15 14.83
C MET A 1 -10.28 -41.77 14.58
N THR A 2 -11.06 -40.71 14.82
CA THR A 2 -10.59 -39.33 14.77
C THR A 2 -9.49 -39.15 15.82
N GLU A 3 -8.37 -38.52 15.44
CA GLU A 3 -7.36 -38.08 16.41
C GLU A 3 -8.03 -37.27 17.54
N PRO A 4 -7.59 -37.39 18.80
CA PRO A 4 -8.11 -36.56 19.87
C PRO A 4 -7.80 -35.09 19.55
N ALA A 5 -8.82 -34.23 19.61
CA ALA A 5 -8.64 -32.78 19.49
C ALA A 5 -7.54 -32.32 20.46
N SER A 6 -6.56 -31.57 19.96
CA SER A 6 -5.49 -31.04 20.80
C SER A 6 -6.08 -30.15 21.92
N ALA A 7 -5.68 -30.38 23.17
CA ALA A 7 -6.16 -29.58 24.31
C ALA A 7 -5.89 -28.07 24.10
N ALA A 8 -6.90 -27.25 24.38
CA ALA A 8 -6.83 -25.80 24.25
C ALA A 8 -5.73 -25.22 25.16
N ARG A 9 -5.07 -24.18 24.68
CA ARG A 9 -3.84 -23.65 25.26
C ARG A 9 -4.13 -22.35 25.98
N ILE A 10 -3.98 -22.35 27.30
CA ILE A 10 -4.33 -21.22 28.16
C ILE A 10 -3.06 -20.48 28.59
N VAL A 11 -3.06 -19.16 28.44
CA VAL A 11 -2.09 -18.28 29.13
C VAL A 11 -2.78 -17.62 30.30
N VAL A 12 -2.18 -17.70 31.50
CA VAL A 12 -2.75 -17.12 32.73
C VAL A 12 -1.92 -15.93 33.19
N LEU A 13 -2.55 -14.79 33.47
CA LEU A 13 -1.91 -13.59 34.00
C LEU A 13 -2.22 -13.44 35.50
N VAL A 14 -1.19 -13.15 36.32
CA VAL A 14 -1.30 -13.09 37.79
C VAL A 14 -0.47 -11.94 38.40
N SER A 15 -0.94 -11.39 39.52
CA SER A 15 -0.18 -10.37 40.30
C SER A 15 0.06 -10.74 41.77
N GLY A 16 -0.44 -11.88 42.24
CA GLY A 16 -0.48 -12.22 43.66
C GLY A 16 -0.30 -13.71 43.95
N SER A 17 -1.10 -14.23 44.88
CA SER A 17 -0.93 -15.59 45.42
C SER A 17 -1.17 -16.72 44.42
N GLY A 18 -1.93 -16.48 43.35
CA GLY A 18 -2.19 -17.46 42.30
C GLY A 18 -3.15 -18.59 42.71
N SER A 19 -4.13 -18.33 43.59
CA SER A 19 -5.16 -19.32 43.96
C SER A 19 -6.02 -19.77 42.77
N ASN A 20 -6.43 -18.83 41.91
CA ASN A 20 -7.16 -19.12 40.67
C ASN A 20 -6.29 -19.84 39.63
N LEU A 21 -5.01 -19.47 39.55
CA LEU A 21 -4.04 -20.20 38.73
C LEU A 21 -3.92 -21.66 39.18
N GLN A 22 -3.77 -21.91 40.48
CA GLN A 22 -3.67 -23.28 40.99
C GLN A 22 -4.89 -24.12 40.63
N ALA A 23 -6.09 -23.56 40.77
CA ALA A 23 -7.32 -24.26 40.40
C ALA A 23 -7.33 -24.67 38.91
N LEU A 24 -6.83 -23.80 38.02
CA LEU A 24 -6.69 -24.11 36.59
C LEU A 24 -5.59 -25.13 36.31
N LEU A 25 -4.46 -25.08 37.03
CA LEU A 25 -3.39 -26.07 36.93
C LEU A 25 -3.87 -27.46 37.36
N ASP A 26 -4.55 -27.55 38.50
CA ASP A 26 -5.11 -28.79 39.03
C ASP A 26 -6.13 -29.38 38.04
N ALA A 27 -7.03 -28.55 37.49
CA ALA A 27 -7.99 -28.98 36.48
C ALA A 27 -7.34 -29.45 35.17
N SER A 28 -6.22 -28.84 34.77
CA SER A 28 -5.47 -29.20 33.56
C SER A 28 -4.79 -30.58 33.65
N THR A 29 -4.74 -31.20 34.84
CA THR A 29 -4.23 -32.57 35.00
C THR A 29 -5.19 -33.63 34.46
N ASP A 30 -6.48 -33.31 34.35
CA ASP A 30 -7.49 -34.18 33.75
C ASP A 30 -7.60 -33.92 32.24
N PRO A 31 -7.26 -34.89 31.37
CA PRO A 31 -7.43 -34.74 29.93
C PRO A 31 -8.87 -34.41 29.50
N ALA A 32 -9.87 -34.83 30.27
CA ALA A 32 -11.27 -34.52 29.99
C ALA A 32 -11.61 -33.04 30.20
N TYR A 33 -10.74 -32.27 30.87
CA TYR A 33 -10.89 -30.83 31.02
C TYR A 33 -10.84 -30.10 29.67
N GLY A 34 -10.05 -30.62 28.71
CA GLY A 34 -9.96 -30.09 27.35
C GLY A 34 -9.07 -28.86 27.19
N ALA A 35 -8.35 -28.45 28.24
CA ALA A 35 -7.36 -27.38 28.19
C ALA A 35 -6.14 -27.63 29.07
N ARG A 36 -5.05 -26.94 28.75
CA ARG A 36 -3.80 -26.92 29.51
C ARG A 36 -3.25 -25.51 29.63
N VAL A 37 -2.68 -25.18 30.78
CA VAL A 37 -1.92 -23.93 30.94
C VAL A 37 -0.56 -24.08 30.27
N VAL A 38 -0.27 -23.22 29.29
CA VAL A 38 0.98 -23.26 28.50
C VAL A 38 1.99 -22.19 28.90
N ALA A 39 1.55 -21.13 29.57
CA ALA A 39 2.43 -20.13 30.18
C ALA A 39 1.71 -19.33 31.26
N VAL A 40 2.48 -18.77 32.19
CA VAL A 40 2.02 -17.84 33.22
C VAL A 40 2.79 -16.53 33.14
N GLY A 41 2.07 -15.44 32.91
CA GLY A 41 2.62 -14.08 32.90
C GLY A 41 2.35 -13.35 34.21
N ALA A 42 3.29 -12.51 34.66
CA ALA A 42 3.11 -11.66 35.83
C ALA A 42 3.55 -10.21 35.59
N ASP A 43 3.01 -9.26 36.35
CA ASP A 43 3.40 -7.84 36.30
C ASP A 43 4.54 -7.49 37.27
N ARG A 44 4.99 -8.49 38.06
CA ARG A 44 6.01 -8.34 39.10
C ARG A 44 6.67 -9.69 39.43
N GLU A 45 7.89 -9.61 39.94
CA GLU A 45 8.67 -10.78 40.38
C GLU A 45 8.31 -11.20 41.81
N GLY A 46 8.75 -12.41 42.20
CA GLY A 46 8.71 -12.85 43.60
C GLY A 46 7.30 -13.09 44.17
N ILE A 47 6.32 -13.39 43.31
CA ILE A 47 4.96 -13.71 43.74
C ILE A 47 4.74 -15.22 43.80
N ALA A 48 3.96 -15.67 44.78
CA ALA A 48 3.64 -17.08 44.95
C ALA A 48 2.91 -17.70 43.73
N GLY A 49 2.24 -16.89 42.90
CA GLY A 49 1.68 -17.36 41.63
C GLY A 49 2.72 -17.89 40.64
N LEU A 50 3.91 -17.27 40.58
CA LEU A 50 5.01 -17.75 39.75
C LEU A 50 5.62 -19.04 40.31
N ASP A 51 5.73 -19.15 41.65
CA ASP A 51 6.21 -20.35 42.31
C ASP A 51 5.29 -21.55 42.04
N ARG A 52 3.97 -21.34 42.03
CA ARG A 52 2.97 -22.36 41.67
C ARG A 52 3.14 -22.83 40.22
N ALA A 53 3.35 -21.91 39.28
CA ALA A 53 3.58 -22.26 37.88
C ALA A 53 4.87 -23.06 37.69
N ALA A 54 5.95 -22.64 38.36
CA ALA A 54 7.23 -23.34 38.35
C ALA A 54 7.11 -24.77 38.93
N ALA A 55 6.41 -24.93 40.04
CA ALA A 55 6.15 -26.24 40.65
C ALA A 55 5.34 -27.18 39.72
N ALA A 56 4.49 -26.62 38.86
CA ALA A 56 3.74 -27.36 37.84
C ALA A 56 4.50 -27.56 36.52
N GLY A 57 5.75 -27.09 36.40
CA GLY A 57 6.55 -27.18 35.18
C GLY A 57 6.05 -26.30 34.02
N VAL A 58 5.26 -25.26 34.33
CA VAL A 58 4.70 -24.35 33.32
C VAL A 58 5.66 -23.17 33.10
N PRO A 59 6.00 -22.82 31.84
CA PRO A 59 6.83 -21.64 31.54
C PRO A 59 6.26 -20.36 32.12
N THR A 60 7.14 -19.50 32.63
CA THR A 60 6.75 -18.20 33.21
C THR A 60 7.45 -17.04 32.50
N PHE A 61 6.80 -15.87 32.53
CA PHE A 61 7.42 -14.60 32.15
C PHE A 61 6.94 -13.47 33.04
N VAL A 62 7.75 -12.42 33.17
CA VAL A 62 7.41 -11.23 33.94
C VAL A 62 7.53 -10.02 33.03
N GLU A 63 6.45 -9.24 32.93
CA GLU A 63 6.36 -8.06 32.09
C GLU A 63 5.92 -6.84 32.92
N ARG A 64 6.91 -6.13 33.49
CA ARG A 64 6.64 -5.07 34.47
C ARG A 64 6.42 -3.75 33.75
N LEU A 65 5.33 -3.06 34.08
CA LEU A 65 5.01 -1.76 33.49
C LEU A 65 6.15 -0.73 33.62
N LYS A 66 6.91 -0.78 34.71
CA LYS A 66 8.03 0.14 34.99
C LYS A 66 9.24 -0.06 34.08
N ASP A 67 9.32 -1.19 33.35
CA ASP A 67 10.44 -1.50 32.47
C ASP A 67 10.29 -0.86 31.08
N HIS A 68 9.16 -0.17 30.83
CA HIS A 68 8.85 0.46 29.54
C HIS A 68 8.69 1.97 29.68
N PRO A 69 9.17 2.76 28.69
CA PRO A 69 9.01 4.22 28.70
C PRO A 69 7.55 4.68 28.69
N THR A 70 6.68 3.93 27.98
CA THR A 70 5.26 4.24 27.87
C THR A 70 4.38 3.01 28.13
N ARG A 71 3.13 3.26 28.51
CA ARG A 71 2.13 2.19 28.69
C ARG A 71 1.79 1.48 27.37
N GLU A 72 1.85 2.20 26.26
CA GLU A 72 1.60 1.66 24.93
C GLU A 72 2.70 0.68 24.49
N GLU A 73 3.96 0.97 24.80
CA GLU A 73 5.08 0.05 24.58
C GLU A 73 4.99 -1.19 25.48
N TRP A 74 4.64 -1.01 26.76
CA TRP A 74 4.36 -2.15 27.65
C TRP A 74 3.22 -3.01 27.13
N ASP A 75 2.14 -2.40 26.63
CA ASP A 75 1.00 -3.12 26.06
C ASP A 75 1.41 -3.97 24.85
N ARG A 76 2.25 -3.41 23.95
CA ARG A 76 2.84 -4.16 22.83
C ARG A 76 3.73 -5.31 23.31
N ALA A 77 4.58 -5.06 24.31
CA ALA A 77 5.47 -6.08 24.86
C ALA A 77 4.70 -7.24 25.50
N LEU A 78 3.74 -6.93 26.38
CA LEU A 78 2.86 -7.92 27.00
C LEU A 78 2.10 -8.73 25.94
N THR A 79 1.57 -8.06 24.92
CA THR A 79 0.87 -8.70 23.79
C THR A 79 1.80 -9.69 23.08
N ALA A 80 3.02 -9.28 22.75
CA ALA A 80 4.00 -10.13 22.07
C ALA A 80 4.36 -11.36 22.92
N ARG A 81 4.67 -11.18 24.21
CA ARG A 81 4.99 -12.28 25.14
C ARG A 81 3.84 -13.29 25.24
N VAL A 82 2.60 -12.82 25.35
CA VAL A 82 1.42 -13.70 25.36
C VAL A 82 1.25 -14.40 23.99
N ALA A 83 1.45 -13.69 22.89
CA ALA A 83 1.31 -14.22 21.53
C ALA A 83 2.35 -15.29 21.16
N GLU A 84 3.60 -15.19 21.66
CA GLU A 84 4.65 -16.22 21.50
C GLU A 84 4.12 -17.60 21.90
N HIS A 85 3.29 -17.62 22.94
CA HIS A 85 2.74 -18.85 23.42
C HIS A 85 1.61 -19.36 22.55
N ARG A 86 0.95 -18.59 21.66
CA ARG A 86 -0.19 -18.93 20.75
C ARG A 86 -1.56 -19.23 21.40
N PRO A 87 -1.99 -18.55 22.48
CA PRO A 87 -3.13 -18.98 23.31
C PRO A 87 -4.45 -19.13 22.54
N ASP A 88 -5.23 -20.14 22.90
CA ASP A 88 -6.64 -20.26 22.52
C ASP A 88 -7.52 -19.46 23.48
N LEU A 89 -7.05 -19.23 24.71
CA LEU A 89 -7.70 -18.42 25.74
C LEU A 89 -6.64 -17.76 26.64
N VAL A 90 -6.87 -16.51 27.01
CA VAL A 90 -6.09 -15.79 28.03
C VAL A 90 -6.98 -15.59 29.25
N VAL A 91 -6.45 -15.82 30.45
CA VAL A 91 -7.19 -15.66 31.70
C VAL A 91 -6.44 -14.73 32.65
N SER A 92 -7.05 -13.60 32.99
CA SER A 92 -6.64 -12.78 34.13
C SER A 92 -7.15 -13.41 35.41
N ALA A 93 -6.22 -13.98 36.17
CA ALA A 93 -6.46 -14.65 37.45
C ALA A 93 -5.96 -13.76 38.59
N GLY A 94 -6.54 -12.56 38.71
CA GLY A 94 -6.08 -11.54 39.66
C GLY A 94 -4.87 -10.75 39.16
N PHE A 95 -4.87 -10.38 37.87
CA PHE A 95 -3.87 -9.50 37.27
C PHE A 95 -4.27 -8.03 37.48
N LEU A 96 -3.43 -7.27 38.19
CA LEU A 96 -3.78 -5.93 38.68
C LEU A 96 -3.38 -4.80 37.70
N LYS A 97 -3.34 -5.09 36.40
CA LYS A 97 -3.02 -4.10 35.36
C LYS A 97 -4.09 -4.11 34.28
N LEU A 98 -4.58 -2.92 33.91
CA LEU A 98 -5.44 -2.79 32.73
C LEU A 98 -4.58 -2.90 31.48
N VAL A 99 -4.97 -3.81 30.59
CA VAL A 99 -4.39 -4.00 29.26
C VAL A 99 -4.83 -2.86 28.32
N GLY A 100 -4.07 -2.63 27.26
CA GLY A 100 -4.31 -1.57 26.29
C GLY A 100 -4.87 -2.06 24.95
N PRO A 101 -4.98 -1.15 23.96
CA PRO A 101 -5.60 -1.44 22.67
C PRO A 101 -4.91 -2.53 21.85
N HIS A 102 -3.58 -2.70 21.94
CA HIS A 102 -2.88 -3.75 21.21
C HIS A 102 -3.23 -5.13 21.74
N PHE A 103 -3.31 -5.27 23.06
CA PHE A 103 -3.69 -6.53 23.69
C PHE A 103 -5.14 -6.90 23.37
N LEU A 104 -6.04 -5.93 23.46
CA LEU A 104 -7.45 -6.15 23.12
C LEU A 104 -7.65 -6.46 21.63
N ALA A 105 -6.92 -5.82 20.74
CA ALA A 105 -6.97 -6.15 19.31
C ALA A 105 -6.53 -7.60 19.03
N ALA A 106 -5.60 -8.12 19.82
CA ALA A 106 -5.11 -9.49 19.68
C ALA A 106 -6.00 -10.55 20.36
N PHE A 107 -6.65 -10.21 21.49
CA PHE A 107 -7.24 -11.21 22.39
C PHE A 107 -8.63 -10.88 22.95
N ALA A 108 -9.27 -9.76 22.64
CA ALA A 108 -10.51 -9.33 23.33
C ALA A 108 -11.64 -10.38 23.33
N ASP A 109 -11.82 -11.13 22.24
CA ASP A 109 -12.82 -12.18 22.12
C ASP A 109 -12.45 -13.50 22.84
N ARG A 110 -11.23 -13.56 23.38
CA ARG A 110 -10.61 -14.72 24.03
C ARG A 110 -9.82 -14.36 25.30
N TYR A 111 -10.11 -13.22 25.93
CA TYR A 111 -9.48 -12.78 27.17
C TYR A 111 -10.51 -12.65 28.29
N LEU A 112 -10.43 -13.53 29.28
CA LEU A 112 -11.32 -13.56 30.43
C LEU A 112 -10.71 -12.84 31.63
N ASN A 113 -11.55 -12.17 32.40
CA ASN A 113 -11.22 -11.71 33.74
C ASN A 113 -12.30 -12.17 34.73
N THR A 114 -11.88 -12.31 35.98
CA THR A 114 -12.79 -12.54 37.09
C THR A 114 -12.80 -11.34 38.03
N HIS A 115 -13.99 -10.99 38.52
CA HIS A 115 -14.21 -9.92 39.48
C HIS A 115 -14.96 -10.47 40.69
N ASN A 116 -14.50 -10.12 41.89
CA ASN A 116 -15.03 -10.52 43.19
C ASN A 116 -16.36 -9.84 43.59
N THR A 117 -17.22 -9.47 42.63
CA THR A 117 -18.60 -8.98 42.85
C THR A 117 -19.53 -9.42 41.72
N LEU A 118 -20.83 -9.20 41.90
CA LEU A 118 -21.85 -9.41 40.85
C LEU A 118 -21.97 -8.16 39.97
N LEU A 119 -21.16 -8.08 38.91
CA LEU A 119 -21.22 -6.99 37.94
C LEU A 119 -22.62 -6.86 37.29
N PRO A 120 -23.11 -5.63 37.03
CA PRO A 120 -22.38 -4.36 37.12
C PRO A 120 -22.33 -3.71 38.52
N ALA A 121 -22.76 -4.41 39.58
CA ALA A 121 -22.70 -3.85 40.94
C ALA A 121 -21.27 -3.90 41.50
N PHE A 122 -20.85 -2.78 42.10
CA PHE A 122 -19.54 -2.62 42.77
C PHE A 122 -18.33 -2.96 41.85
N PRO A 123 -18.16 -2.26 40.69
CA PRO A 123 -16.99 -2.43 39.84
C PRO A 123 -15.73 -1.86 40.50
N GLY A 124 -14.55 -2.26 40.02
CA GLY A 124 -13.26 -1.79 40.53
C GLY A 124 -12.68 -2.65 41.67
N ILE A 125 -11.61 -2.15 42.29
CA ILE A 125 -10.70 -2.98 43.11
C ILE A 125 -11.16 -3.28 44.55
N HIS A 126 -12.24 -2.63 45.01
CA HIS A 126 -12.72 -2.70 46.41
C HIS A 126 -14.09 -3.37 46.56
N GLY A 127 -14.48 -4.18 45.58
CA GLY A 127 -15.82 -4.77 45.49
C GLY A 127 -16.40 -5.36 46.79
N PRO A 128 -15.71 -6.27 47.52
CA PRO A 128 -16.22 -6.85 48.76
C PRO A 128 -16.43 -5.82 49.88
N ARG A 129 -15.50 -4.85 49.99
CA ARG A 129 -15.62 -3.74 50.94
C ARG A 129 -16.83 -2.87 50.64
N ASP A 130 -17.05 -2.55 49.36
CA ASP A 130 -18.16 -1.72 48.93
C ASP A 130 -19.50 -2.44 49.11
N ALA A 131 -19.54 -3.76 48.88
CA ALA A 131 -20.71 -4.60 49.14
C ALA A 131 -21.10 -4.61 50.64
N LEU A 132 -20.11 -4.76 51.53
CA LEU A 132 -20.32 -4.70 52.99
C LEU A 132 -20.77 -3.31 53.43
N ALA A 133 -20.11 -2.25 52.96
CA ALA A 133 -20.46 -0.87 53.29
C ALA A 133 -21.87 -0.49 52.82
N TYR A 134 -22.32 -1.03 51.68
CA TYR A 134 -23.67 -0.85 51.18
C TYR A 134 -24.71 -1.66 51.99
N GLY A 135 -24.31 -2.81 52.54
CA GLY A 135 -25.19 -3.70 53.31
C GLY A 135 -26.01 -4.67 52.45
N VAL A 136 -25.52 -5.07 51.27
CA VAL A 136 -26.19 -6.10 50.46
C VAL A 136 -26.15 -7.45 51.18
N LYS A 137 -27.19 -8.28 50.99
CA LYS A 137 -27.24 -9.65 51.54
C LYS A 137 -26.69 -10.72 50.59
N ILE A 138 -26.43 -10.34 49.35
CA ILE A 138 -25.88 -11.22 48.32
C ILE A 138 -24.85 -10.42 47.52
N THR A 139 -23.66 -10.99 47.37
CA THR A 139 -22.62 -10.58 46.43
C THR A 139 -22.19 -11.82 45.63
N GLY A 140 -20.97 -11.88 45.11
CA GLY A 140 -20.53 -13.04 44.35
C GLY A 140 -19.23 -12.83 43.60
N ALA A 141 -19.03 -13.65 42.58
CA ALA A 141 -17.99 -13.43 41.58
C ALA A 141 -18.60 -13.44 40.17
N THR A 142 -18.02 -12.64 39.29
CA THR A 142 -18.35 -12.56 37.87
C THR A 142 -17.16 -12.98 37.03
N LEU A 143 -17.39 -13.86 36.05
CA LEU A 143 -16.47 -14.18 34.97
C LEU A 143 -16.97 -13.50 33.69
N PHE A 144 -16.12 -12.76 33.00
CA PHE A 144 -16.49 -11.98 31.81
C PHE A 144 -15.33 -11.84 30.82
N PHE A 145 -15.65 -11.57 29.55
CA PHE A 145 -14.65 -11.19 28.54
C PHE A 145 -14.27 -9.73 28.71
N VAL A 146 -12.98 -9.40 28.67
CA VAL A 146 -12.49 -8.04 28.87
C VAL A 146 -12.71 -7.19 27.62
N ASP A 147 -13.24 -5.99 27.79
CA ASP A 147 -13.34 -4.96 26.75
C ASP A 147 -12.51 -3.71 27.12
N ALA A 148 -12.69 -2.62 26.38
CA ALA A 148 -11.94 -1.38 26.61
C ALA A 148 -12.37 -0.62 27.88
N GLY A 149 -13.50 -0.98 28.49
CA GLY A 149 -13.98 -0.34 29.71
C GLY A 149 -13.63 -1.14 30.97
N MET A 150 -13.76 -0.49 32.12
CA MET A 150 -13.49 -1.12 33.41
C MET A 150 -14.69 -1.97 33.84
N ASP A 151 -14.51 -3.29 33.84
CA ASP A 151 -15.52 -4.26 34.28
C ASP A 151 -16.84 -4.19 33.49
N THR A 152 -16.78 -3.71 32.24
CA THR A 152 -17.95 -3.50 31.38
C THR A 152 -18.21 -4.64 30.40
N GLY A 153 -17.32 -5.62 30.31
CA GLY A 153 -17.39 -6.60 29.24
C GLY A 153 -18.53 -7.62 29.31
N PRO A 154 -18.70 -8.44 28.25
CA PRO A 154 -19.74 -9.49 28.18
C PRO A 154 -19.59 -10.54 29.28
N ILE A 155 -20.63 -10.72 30.09
CA ILE A 155 -20.64 -11.67 31.22
C ILE A 155 -20.78 -13.10 30.70
N VAL A 156 -19.86 -13.98 31.15
CA VAL A 156 -19.88 -15.42 30.90
C VAL A 156 -20.72 -16.13 31.95
N ALA A 157 -20.46 -15.84 33.23
CA ALA A 157 -21.15 -16.45 34.36
C ALA A 157 -21.06 -15.59 35.61
N GLN A 158 -22.02 -15.80 36.52
CA GLN A 158 -22.04 -15.18 37.84
C GLN A 158 -22.38 -16.24 38.89
N VAL A 159 -21.75 -16.14 40.06
CA VAL A 159 -21.97 -17.06 41.18
C VAL A 159 -22.29 -16.23 42.40
N ALA A 160 -23.48 -16.44 42.96
CA ALA A 160 -23.96 -15.71 44.12
C ALA A 160 -23.35 -16.28 45.42
N VAL A 161 -22.97 -15.38 46.33
CA VAL A 161 -22.41 -15.67 47.64
C VAL A 161 -23.16 -14.86 48.68
N PRO A 162 -23.68 -15.47 49.76
CA PRO A 162 -24.35 -14.73 50.82
C PRO A 162 -23.37 -13.84 51.59
N VAL A 163 -23.83 -12.66 51.97
CA VAL A 163 -23.16 -11.77 52.93
C VAL A 163 -23.85 -11.96 54.28
N LEU A 164 -23.09 -12.48 55.25
CA LEU A 164 -23.56 -12.76 56.61
C LEU A 164 -23.49 -11.50 57.48
N ASP A 165 -24.28 -11.48 58.54
CA ASP A 165 -24.38 -10.31 59.43
C ASP A 165 -23.08 -10.03 60.21
N ASP A 166 -22.22 -11.04 60.35
CA ASP A 166 -20.93 -11.00 61.04
C ASP A 166 -19.72 -11.00 60.09
N ASP A 167 -19.95 -10.83 58.77
CA ASP A 167 -18.84 -10.75 57.80
C ASP A 167 -18.02 -9.47 57.96
N ASP A 168 -16.70 -9.64 57.85
CA ASP A 168 -15.77 -8.56 57.52
C ASP A 168 -15.25 -8.74 56.07
N GLU A 169 -14.39 -7.82 55.62
CA GLU A 169 -13.87 -7.86 54.25
C GLU A 169 -13.07 -9.14 53.99
N GLU A 170 -12.36 -9.68 54.98
CA GLU A 170 -11.53 -10.87 54.84
C GLU A 170 -12.40 -12.12 54.72
N THR A 171 -13.33 -12.33 55.67
CA THR A 171 -14.21 -13.51 55.68
C THR A 171 -15.10 -13.57 54.45
N LEU A 172 -15.63 -12.42 54.00
CA LEU A 172 -16.41 -12.34 52.77
C LEU A 172 -15.54 -12.60 51.54
N THR A 173 -14.34 -12.00 51.47
CA THR A 173 -13.42 -12.19 50.34
C THR A 173 -13.02 -13.65 50.18
N GLU A 174 -12.72 -14.37 51.28
CA GLU A 174 -12.38 -15.79 51.21
C GLU A 174 -13.55 -16.65 50.73
N ARG A 175 -14.79 -16.35 51.19
CA ARG A 175 -15.99 -17.03 50.71
C ARG A 175 -16.22 -16.80 49.21
N ILE A 176 -16.01 -15.57 48.74
CA ILE A 176 -16.10 -15.23 47.30
C ILE A 176 -15.03 -15.98 46.52
N LYS A 177 -13.77 -15.98 46.96
CA LYS A 177 -12.67 -16.69 46.29
C LYS A 177 -12.94 -18.19 46.14
N GLU A 178 -13.61 -18.82 47.10
CA GLU A 178 -13.99 -20.23 47.00
C GLU A 178 -15.05 -20.49 45.90
N ALA A 179 -16.05 -19.62 45.79
CA ALA A 179 -17.04 -19.68 44.73
C ALA A 179 -16.43 -19.34 43.36
N GLU A 180 -15.57 -18.33 43.31
CA GLU A 180 -14.84 -17.85 42.14
C GLU A 180 -13.99 -18.96 41.51
N ARG A 181 -13.16 -19.66 42.31
CA ARG A 181 -12.32 -20.76 41.81
C ARG A 181 -13.13 -21.85 41.12
N ARG A 182 -14.25 -22.26 41.73
CA ARG A 182 -15.13 -23.30 41.19
C ARG A 182 -15.76 -22.85 39.87
N GLN A 183 -16.31 -21.63 39.84
CA GLN A 183 -16.88 -21.05 38.63
C GLN A 183 -15.84 -20.94 37.51
N LEU A 184 -14.65 -20.41 37.81
CA LEU A 184 -13.59 -20.21 36.82
C LEU A 184 -13.22 -21.53 36.15
N VAL A 185 -12.95 -22.57 36.93
CA VAL A 185 -12.60 -23.90 36.41
C VAL A 185 -13.73 -24.45 35.55
N GLU A 186 -14.96 -24.45 36.05
CA GLU A 186 -16.12 -24.99 35.34
C GLU A 186 -16.34 -24.29 33.99
N GLN A 187 -16.37 -22.97 33.99
CA GLN A 187 -16.71 -22.19 32.80
C GLN A 187 -15.58 -22.16 31.78
N VAL A 188 -14.31 -22.08 32.20
CA VAL A 188 -13.18 -22.21 31.26
C VAL A 188 -13.22 -23.57 30.58
N GLY A 189 -13.42 -24.65 31.33
CA GLY A 189 -13.56 -26.00 30.76
C GLY A 189 -14.76 -26.12 29.82
N ARG A 190 -15.89 -25.49 30.16
CA ARG A 190 -17.07 -25.45 29.30
C ARG A 190 -16.79 -24.71 27.99
N LEU A 191 -16.19 -23.52 28.07
CA LEU A 191 -15.86 -22.67 26.92
C LEU A 191 -14.94 -23.40 25.94
N VAL A 192 -13.84 -23.97 26.43
CA VAL A 192 -12.88 -24.67 25.55
C VAL A 192 -13.44 -25.94 24.92
N ARG A 193 -14.35 -26.66 25.60
CA ARG A 193 -14.97 -27.88 25.05
C ARG A 193 -16.13 -27.59 24.11
N GLN A 194 -16.87 -26.51 24.33
CA GLN A 194 -18.13 -26.24 23.62
C GLN A 194 -18.02 -25.10 22.58
N GLY A 195 -16.94 -24.32 22.62
CA GLY A 195 -16.84 -23.06 21.88
C GLY A 195 -17.77 -21.97 22.42
N TRP A 196 -17.56 -20.74 21.96
CA TRP A 196 -18.40 -19.60 22.31
C TRP A 196 -18.53 -18.57 21.19
N THR A 197 -19.62 -17.80 21.25
CA THR A 197 -19.81 -16.59 20.44
C THR A 197 -20.20 -15.42 21.34
N ILE A 198 -19.82 -14.22 20.93
CA ILE A 198 -20.14 -12.96 21.62
C ILE A 198 -20.92 -12.09 20.63
N THR A 199 -22.20 -11.84 20.92
CA THR A 199 -23.06 -10.95 20.12
C THR A 199 -23.54 -9.81 21.00
N GLY A 200 -22.99 -8.61 20.79
CA GLY A 200 -23.17 -7.49 21.72
C GLY A 200 -22.63 -7.86 23.10
N ARG A 201 -23.49 -7.84 24.13
CA ARG A 201 -23.14 -8.23 25.51
C ARG A 201 -23.41 -9.71 25.84
N LYS A 202 -23.98 -10.47 24.90
CA LYS A 202 -24.42 -11.85 25.14
C LYS A 202 -23.33 -12.84 24.77
N VAL A 203 -22.87 -13.61 25.76
CA VAL A 203 -22.02 -14.79 25.55
C VAL A 203 -22.92 -16.03 25.39
N THR A 204 -22.72 -16.80 24.32
CA THR A 204 -23.42 -18.08 24.10
C THR A 204 -22.41 -19.21 23.98
N THR A 205 -22.62 -20.30 24.72
CA THR A 205 -21.76 -21.50 24.73
C THR A 205 -22.43 -22.64 23.97
N GLY A 206 -21.63 -23.43 23.25
CA GLY A 206 -22.13 -24.45 22.31
C GLY A 206 -21.81 -24.05 20.87
N VAL A 207 -21.67 -25.06 19.99
CA VAL A 207 -21.27 -24.90 18.59
C VAL A 207 -22.27 -24.02 17.84
N SER A 208 -22.03 -22.73 17.86
CA SER A 208 -21.88 -21.98 16.65
C SER A 208 -20.39 -21.68 16.58
N THR A 209 -19.60 -22.55 15.95
CA THR A 209 -18.55 -21.98 15.10
C THR A 209 -19.30 -20.97 14.24
N PRO A 210 -18.93 -19.67 14.22
CA PRO A 210 -19.35 -18.84 13.12
C PRO A 210 -19.05 -19.68 11.88
N ASP A 211 -20.08 -20.04 11.10
CA ASP A 211 -19.84 -20.63 9.80
C ASP A 211 -18.96 -19.61 9.08
N ASP A 212 -17.66 -19.85 9.02
CA ASP A 212 -16.71 -19.03 8.28
C ASP A 212 -17.00 -19.14 6.78
N GLY A 213 -18.07 -19.87 6.42
CA GLY A 213 -18.57 -20.14 5.10
C GLY A 213 -17.63 -21.08 4.38
N ARG A 214 -16.83 -21.89 5.09
CA ARG A 214 -15.84 -22.76 4.47
C ARG A 214 -16.48 -23.86 3.65
N ARG A 215 -15.94 -24.08 2.46
CA ARG A 215 -16.49 -25.04 1.49
C ARG A 215 -15.39 -25.95 0.96
N PRO A 216 -15.52 -27.28 1.14
CA PRO A 216 -14.59 -28.25 0.53
C PRO A 216 -14.53 -28.08 -0.97
N ILE A 217 -13.32 -28.20 -1.52
CA ILE A 217 -13.11 -28.21 -2.96
C ILE A 217 -13.27 -29.66 -3.42
N ARG A 218 -14.30 -29.97 -4.21
CA ARG A 218 -14.55 -31.31 -4.75
C ARG A 218 -14.36 -31.37 -6.26
N ARG A 219 -14.69 -30.28 -6.96
CA ARG A 219 -14.51 -30.16 -8.41
C ARG A 219 -13.87 -28.83 -8.77
N ALA A 220 -12.78 -28.89 -9.54
CA ALA A 220 -12.03 -27.74 -10.02
C ALA A 220 -12.12 -27.64 -11.54
N LEU A 221 -12.51 -26.47 -12.06
CA LEU A 221 -12.39 -26.14 -13.48
C LEU A 221 -11.08 -25.37 -13.70
N VAL A 222 -10.19 -25.91 -14.52
CA VAL A 222 -8.85 -25.37 -14.76
C VAL A 222 -8.68 -25.06 -16.24
N SER A 223 -8.46 -23.79 -16.58
CA SER A 223 -8.26 -23.32 -17.96
C SER A 223 -7.29 -22.15 -17.95
N VAL A 224 -6.01 -22.42 -18.15
CA VAL A 224 -4.96 -21.40 -18.02
C VAL A 224 -4.13 -21.24 -19.31
N TYR A 225 -3.86 -19.99 -19.66
CA TYR A 225 -2.86 -19.64 -20.66
C TYR A 225 -1.45 -19.89 -20.09
N ASP A 226 -1.09 -19.18 -19.01
CA ASP A 226 0.18 -19.37 -18.31
C ASP A 226 0.11 -20.64 -17.44
N LYS A 227 1.03 -21.57 -17.71
CA LYS A 227 1.09 -22.91 -17.11
C LYS A 227 2.10 -22.99 -15.97
N SER A 228 2.66 -21.85 -15.54
CA SER A 228 3.56 -21.78 -14.40
C SER A 228 2.92 -22.39 -13.14
N GLY A 229 3.56 -23.39 -12.56
CA GLY A 229 3.08 -24.10 -11.37
C GLY A 229 1.84 -24.98 -11.57
N LEU A 230 1.36 -25.16 -12.81
CA LEU A 230 0.12 -25.91 -13.09
C LEU A 230 0.22 -27.39 -12.70
N VAL A 231 1.37 -28.02 -12.94
CA VAL A 231 1.56 -29.46 -12.67
C VAL A 231 1.53 -29.73 -11.18
N GLU A 232 2.19 -28.89 -10.39
CA GLU A 232 2.22 -28.96 -8.93
C GLU A 232 0.82 -28.76 -8.35
N LEU A 233 0.09 -27.76 -8.86
CA LEU A 233 -1.30 -27.52 -8.46
C LEU A 233 -2.20 -28.70 -8.79
N ALA A 234 -2.10 -29.24 -10.02
CA ALA A 234 -2.94 -30.35 -10.47
C ALA A 234 -2.70 -31.62 -9.63
N ARG A 235 -1.45 -31.91 -9.28
CA ARG A 235 -1.11 -33.02 -8.36
C ARG A 235 -1.72 -32.80 -6.98
N ALA A 236 -1.58 -31.61 -6.41
CA ALA A 236 -2.16 -31.32 -5.10
C ALA A 236 -3.68 -31.44 -5.08
N LEU A 237 -4.36 -30.99 -6.14
CA LEU A 237 -5.81 -31.17 -6.32
C LEU A 237 -6.17 -32.66 -6.40
N HIS A 238 -5.44 -33.42 -7.20
CA HIS A 238 -5.68 -34.85 -7.37
C HIS A 238 -5.44 -35.66 -6.08
N ASP A 239 -4.34 -35.39 -5.37
CA ASP A 239 -3.98 -36.03 -4.11
C ASP A 239 -5.04 -35.76 -3.02
N ALA A 240 -5.70 -34.60 -3.09
CA ALA A 240 -6.83 -34.23 -2.23
C ALA A 240 -8.18 -34.83 -2.68
N GLY A 241 -8.21 -35.62 -3.76
CA GLY A 241 -9.41 -36.25 -4.30
C GLY A 241 -10.32 -35.30 -5.08
N VAL A 242 -9.81 -34.16 -5.55
CA VAL A 242 -10.57 -33.20 -6.35
C VAL A 242 -10.67 -33.67 -7.80
N GLU A 243 -11.88 -33.66 -8.36
CA GLU A 243 -12.07 -33.87 -9.80
C GLU A 243 -11.63 -32.64 -10.58
N ILE A 244 -10.73 -32.82 -11.54
CA ILE A 244 -10.24 -31.73 -12.40
C ILE A 244 -10.97 -31.79 -13.74
N VAL A 245 -11.64 -30.69 -14.08
CA VAL A 245 -12.22 -30.44 -15.41
C VAL A 245 -11.32 -29.46 -16.15
N SER A 246 -10.97 -29.76 -17.40
CA SER A 246 -10.11 -28.88 -18.20
C SER A 246 -10.35 -29.03 -19.70
N THR A 247 -9.75 -28.15 -20.51
CA THR A 247 -9.87 -28.15 -21.97
C THR A 247 -8.51 -27.84 -22.63
N GLY A 248 -8.38 -28.22 -23.91
CA GLY A 248 -7.26 -27.88 -24.79
C GLY A 248 -5.87 -28.22 -24.22
N SER A 249 -4.94 -27.27 -24.37
CA SER A 249 -3.54 -27.44 -23.93
C SER A 249 -3.38 -27.56 -22.42
N THR A 250 -4.31 -27.01 -21.63
CA THR A 250 -4.31 -27.16 -20.17
C THR A 250 -4.58 -28.62 -19.79
N ALA A 251 -5.64 -29.21 -20.35
CA ALA A 251 -5.97 -30.62 -20.11
C ALA A 251 -4.81 -31.54 -20.53
N SER A 252 -4.20 -31.26 -21.69
CA SER A 252 -3.06 -32.03 -22.20
C SER A 252 -1.85 -31.97 -21.26
N THR A 253 -1.57 -30.80 -20.67
CA THR A 253 -0.47 -30.62 -19.72
C THR A 253 -0.70 -31.40 -18.42
N ILE A 254 -1.93 -31.34 -17.89
CA ILE A 254 -2.33 -32.05 -16.67
C ILE A 254 -2.26 -33.57 -16.89
N ALA A 255 -2.83 -34.06 -18.00
CA ALA A 255 -2.79 -35.48 -18.36
C ALA A 255 -1.36 -35.99 -18.57
N GLY A 256 -0.50 -35.18 -19.20
CA GLY A 256 0.92 -35.50 -19.40
C GLY A 256 1.71 -35.68 -18.09
N ALA A 257 1.23 -35.10 -16.98
CA ALA A 257 1.80 -35.28 -15.65
C ALA A 257 1.28 -36.54 -14.92
N GLY A 258 0.43 -37.34 -15.56
CA GLY A 258 -0.18 -38.55 -15.00
C GLY A 258 -1.44 -38.28 -14.15
N VAL A 259 -1.96 -37.06 -14.15
CA VAL A 259 -3.15 -36.68 -13.37
C VAL A 259 -4.41 -36.88 -14.21
N PRO A 260 -5.42 -37.61 -13.72
CA PRO A 260 -6.70 -37.77 -14.42
C PRO A 260 -7.40 -36.42 -14.63
N VAL A 261 -7.92 -36.20 -15.83
CA VAL A 261 -8.62 -34.97 -16.19
C VAL A 261 -9.90 -35.28 -16.97
N THR A 262 -11.02 -34.68 -16.55
CA THR A 262 -12.28 -34.72 -17.27
C THR A 262 -12.28 -33.62 -18.32
N ALA A 263 -12.41 -33.98 -19.59
CA ALA A 263 -12.47 -33.01 -20.69
C ALA A 263 -13.78 -32.20 -20.63
N VAL A 264 -13.73 -30.89 -20.91
CA VAL A 264 -14.92 -30.02 -20.95
C VAL A 264 -15.97 -30.57 -21.91
N GLU A 265 -15.56 -31.13 -23.05
CA GLU A 265 -16.42 -31.70 -24.08
C GLU A 265 -17.21 -32.91 -23.54
N THR A 266 -16.64 -33.67 -22.60
CA THR A 266 -17.33 -34.75 -21.88
C THR A 266 -18.41 -34.19 -20.94
N VAL A 267 -18.14 -33.06 -20.30
CA VAL A 267 -19.12 -32.40 -19.41
C VAL A 267 -20.26 -31.80 -20.24
N THR A 268 -19.93 -31.05 -21.30
CA THR A 268 -20.92 -30.35 -22.13
C THR A 268 -21.72 -31.32 -22.99
N GLY A 269 -21.07 -32.36 -23.52
CA GLY A 269 -21.60 -33.18 -24.62
C GLY A 269 -21.52 -32.48 -25.97
N PHE A 270 -20.72 -31.41 -26.08
CA PHE A 270 -20.59 -30.59 -27.28
C PHE A 270 -19.11 -30.47 -27.67
N PRO A 271 -18.74 -30.68 -28.95
CA PRO A 271 -17.34 -30.66 -29.39
C PRO A 271 -16.76 -29.24 -29.43
N GLU A 272 -15.43 -29.14 -29.42
CA GLU A 272 -14.73 -27.89 -29.72
C GLU A 272 -14.94 -27.51 -31.20
N ILE A 273 -15.42 -26.29 -31.44
CA ILE A 273 -15.66 -25.73 -32.80
C ILE A 273 -15.14 -24.29 -32.86
N LEU A 274 -15.02 -23.73 -34.07
CA LEU A 274 -14.57 -22.35 -34.30
C LEU A 274 -13.22 -22.07 -33.62
N ASP A 275 -12.28 -23.01 -33.77
CA ASP A 275 -10.94 -22.94 -33.18
C ASP A 275 -10.95 -22.71 -31.66
N GLY A 276 -11.99 -23.21 -30.99
CA GLY A 276 -12.12 -23.15 -29.53
C GLY A 276 -12.77 -21.90 -28.97
N ARG A 277 -13.25 -20.98 -29.82
CA ARG A 277 -13.86 -19.70 -29.40
C ARG A 277 -15.08 -19.85 -28.47
N VAL A 278 -15.82 -20.97 -28.56
CA VAL A 278 -17.09 -21.15 -27.85
C VAL A 278 -17.10 -22.34 -26.87
N LYS A 279 -15.95 -22.96 -26.59
CA LYS A 279 -15.88 -24.27 -25.91
C LYS A 279 -16.38 -24.28 -24.46
N THR A 280 -16.23 -23.18 -23.73
CA THR A 280 -16.69 -23.07 -22.33
C THR A 280 -17.98 -22.28 -22.16
N LEU A 281 -18.49 -21.64 -23.23
CA LEU A 281 -19.72 -20.83 -23.23
C LEU A 281 -20.97 -21.71 -23.25
N HIS A 282 -21.09 -22.58 -22.25
CA HIS A 282 -22.11 -23.62 -22.19
C HIS A 282 -22.85 -23.65 -20.83
N PRO A 283 -24.17 -23.87 -20.79
CA PRO A 283 -24.94 -23.92 -19.54
C PRO A 283 -24.47 -24.96 -18.53
N LYS A 284 -23.93 -26.10 -18.97
CA LYS A 284 -23.35 -27.09 -18.04
C LYS A 284 -22.07 -26.62 -17.34
N ILE A 285 -21.36 -25.64 -17.91
CA ILE A 285 -20.20 -25.01 -17.25
C ILE A 285 -20.68 -23.85 -16.39
N HIS A 286 -21.41 -22.90 -16.98
CA HIS A 286 -21.86 -21.71 -16.27
C HIS A 286 -22.90 -21.99 -15.19
N GLY A 287 -23.74 -23.03 -15.34
CA GLY A 287 -24.65 -23.51 -14.31
C GLY A 287 -23.90 -24.01 -13.08
N GLY A 288 -22.84 -24.80 -13.29
CA GLY A 288 -21.96 -25.26 -12.21
C GLY A 288 -21.22 -24.13 -11.50
N LEU A 289 -20.88 -23.04 -12.22
CA LEU A 289 -20.25 -21.84 -11.65
C LEU A 289 -21.23 -20.88 -10.98
N LEU A 290 -22.46 -20.71 -11.48
CA LEU A 290 -23.40 -19.66 -11.07
C LEU A 290 -24.49 -20.10 -10.09
N ALA A 291 -24.69 -21.40 -9.88
CA ALA A 291 -25.68 -21.88 -8.94
C ALA A 291 -25.36 -21.39 -7.51
N ASP A 292 -26.25 -20.56 -6.95
CA ASP A 292 -26.13 -20.10 -5.56
C ASP A 292 -26.59 -21.21 -4.62
N LEU A 293 -25.63 -21.99 -4.12
CA LEU A 293 -25.89 -23.18 -3.32
C LEU A 293 -26.38 -22.86 -1.89
N ARG A 294 -26.60 -21.58 -1.55
CA ARG A 294 -27.37 -21.19 -0.35
C ARG A 294 -28.88 -21.32 -0.58
N LYS A 295 -29.31 -21.48 -1.85
CA LYS A 295 -30.71 -21.65 -2.25
C LYS A 295 -30.96 -23.10 -2.64
N GLU A 296 -31.85 -23.77 -1.92
CA GLU A 296 -32.25 -25.15 -2.22
C GLU A 296 -32.79 -25.31 -3.65
N SER A 297 -33.49 -24.29 -4.16
CA SER A 297 -34.02 -24.32 -5.54
C SER A 297 -32.92 -24.38 -6.61
N HIS A 298 -31.78 -23.73 -6.40
CA HIS A 298 -30.66 -23.79 -7.35
C HIS A 298 -29.98 -25.17 -7.29
N ALA A 299 -29.84 -25.76 -6.10
CA ALA A 299 -29.31 -27.11 -5.95
C ALA A 299 -30.21 -28.14 -6.65
N ALA A 300 -31.53 -28.05 -6.46
CA ALA A 300 -32.50 -28.91 -7.14
C ALA A 300 -32.43 -28.81 -8.67
N GLN A 301 -32.23 -27.59 -9.21
CA GLN A 301 -32.07 -27.38 -10.66
C GLN A 301 -30.77 -27.98 -11.21
N LEU A 302 -29.68 -27.95 -10.43
CA LEU A 302 -28.45 -28.65 -10.82
C LEU A 302 -28.69 -30.15 -10.95
N ASP A 303 -29.36 -30.75 -9.96
CA ASP A 303 -29.69 -32.17 -9.95
C ASP A 303 -30.64 -32.55 -11.11
N GLU A 304 -31.71 -31.78 -11.32
CA GLU A 304 -32.71 -31.99 -12.38
C GLU A 304 -32.07 -32.02 -13.78
N HIS A 305 -31.09 -31.15 -14.01
CA HIS A 305 -30.43 -31.02 -15.32
C HIS A 305 -29.10 -31.78 -15.42
N GLY A 306 -28.72 -32.55 -14.40
CA GLY A 306 -27.47 -33.32 -14.38
C GLY A 306 -26.22 -32.42 -14.49
N ILE A 307 -26.23 -31.26 -13.85
CA ILE A 307 -25.14 -30.29 -13.84
C ILE A 307 -24.38 -30.39 -12.53
N ALA A 308 -23.10 -30.80 -12.59
CA ALA A 308 -22.24 -30.82 -11.42
C ALA A 308 -21.82 -29.40 -11.00
N GLY A 309 -21.87 -29.10 -9.70
CA GLY A 309 -21.32 -27.87 -9.13
C GLY A 309 -19.79 -27.79 -9.26
N ILE A 310 -19.25 -26.57 -9.35
CA ILE A 310 -17.81 -26.30 -9.39
C ILE A 310 -17.45 -25.50 -8.14
N ASP A 311 -16.45 -25.95 -7.37
CA ASP A 311 -16.05 -25.28 -6.12
C ASP A 311 -14.85 -24.35 -6.33
N LEU A 312 -14.01 -24.63 -7.33
CA LEU A 312 -12.81 -23.88 -7.66
C LEU A 312 -12.73 -23.64 -9.17
N LEU A 313 -12.56 -22.37 -9.57
CA LEU A 313 -12.12 -21.99 -10.91
C LEU A 313 -10.67 -21.52 -10.85
N VAL A 314 -9.82 -22.08 -11.70
CA VAL A 314 -8.45 -21.60 -11.94
C VAL A 314 -8.36 -21.18 -13.40
N SER A 315 -8.30 -19.87 -13.66
CA SER A 315 -8.32 -19.31 -15.01
C SER A 315 -7.54 -18.01 -15.07
N ASN A 316 -6.40 -18.00 -15.75
CA ASN A 316 -5.68 -16.78 -16.11
C ASN A 316 -5.97 -16.42 -17.58
N LEU A 317 -6.04 -15.12 -17.85
CA LEU A 317 -6.45 -14.59 -19.15
C LEU A 317 -5.31 -14.68 -20.17
N TYR A 318 -5.65 -14.56 -21.45
CA TYR A 318 -4.65 -14.45 -22.52
C TYR A 318 -3.85 -13.16 -22.33
N PRO A 319 -2.55 -13.16 -22.66
CA PRO A 319 -1.67 -12.01 -22.42
C PRO A 319 -1.85 -10.97 -23.53
N PHE A 320 -3.04 -10.36 -23.60
CA PHE A 320 -3.42 -9.41 -24.64
C PHE A 320 -2.41 -8.26 -24.73
N GLN A 321 -2.07 -7.63 -23.60
CA GLN A 321 -1.07 -6.57 -23.52
C GLN A 321 0.31 -7.02 -24.07
N ALA A 322 0.76 -8.24 -23.71
CA ALA A 322 2.04 -8.75 -24.22
C ALA A 322 2.00 -9.03 -25.73
N THR A 323 0.85 -9.45 -26.25
CA THR A 323 0.64 -9.65 -27.69
C THR A 323 0.73 -8.32 -28.43
N VAL A 324 0.06 -7.29 -27.95
CA VAL A 324 0.15 -5.93 -28.50
C VAL A 324 1.60 -5.42 -28.45
N ALA A 325 2.27 -5.58 -27.30
CA ALA A 325 3.67 -5.15 -27.13
C ALA A 325 4.66 -5.90 -28.04
N SER A 326 4.32 -7.11 -28.50
CA SER A 326 5.15 -7.89 -29.45
C SER A 326 5.15 -7.34 -30.88
N GLY A 327 4.27 -6.38 -31.19
CA GLY A 327 4.08 -5.86 -32.54
C GLY A 327 3.26 -6.78 -33.44
N ALA A 328 2.43 -7.65 -32.85
CA ALA A 328 1.50 -8.50 -33.58
C ALA A 328 0.54 -7.66 -34.45
N SER A 329 0.09 -8.25 -35.56
CA SER A 329 -0.88 -7.61 -36.45
C SER A 329 -2.22 -7.37 -35.77
N VAL A 330 -3.05 -6.52 -36.38
CA VAL A 330 -4.42 -6.25 -35.91
C VAL A 330 -5.22 -7.55 -35.76
N ASP A 331 -5.18 -8.42 -36.77
CA ASP A 331 -5.90 -9.69 -36.76
C ASP A 331 -5.40 -10.62 -35.64
N GLU A 332 -4.08 -10.72 -35.44
CA GLU A 332 -3.50 -11.53 -34.36
C GLU A 332 -3.88 -11.00 -32.97
N CYS A 333 -3.95 -9.68 -32.79
CA CYS A 333 -4.43 -9.07 -31.53
C CYS A 333 -5.92 -9.37 -31.30
N VAL A 334 -6.75 -9.28 -32.34
CA VAL A 334 -8.18 -9.62 -32.26
C VAL A 334 -8.39 -11.09 -31.87
N GLU A 335 -7.57 -12.01 -32.40
CA GLU A 335 -7.62 -13.43 -31.99
C GLU A 335 -7.24 -13.67 -30.53
N GLN A 336 -6.48 -12.76 -29.90
CA GLN A 336 -6.14 -12.85 -28.48
C GLN A 336 -7.21 -12.26 -27.54
N ILE A 337 -8.30 -11.72 -28.08
CA ILE A 337 -9.43 -11.26 -27.26
C ILE A 337 -10.20 -12.48 -26.73
N ASP A 338 -9.87 -12.89 -25.50
CA ASP A 338 -10.55 -13.98 -24.78
C ASP A 338 -11.99 -13.61 -24.41
N ILE A 339 -12.92 -14.51 -24.75
CA ILE A 339 -14.35 -14.40 -24.40
C ILE A 339 -14.70 -15.38 -23.28
N GLY A 340 -14.20 -16.62 -23.38
CA GLY A 340 -14.55 -17.71 -22.47
C GLY A 340 -13.94 -17.52 -21.09
N GLY A 341 -12.66 -17.14 -21.00
CA GLY A 341 -11.96 -16.87 -19.75
C GLY A 341 -12.68 -15.78 -18.93
N PRO A 342 -12.88 -14.57 -19.47
CA PRO A 342 -13.59 -13.51 -18.77
C PRO A 342 -15.02 -13.90 -18.35
N ALA A 343 -15.76 -14.62 -19.19
CA ALA A 343 -17.09 -15.09 -18.83
C ALA A 343 -17.07 -16.05 -17.63
N MET A 344 -16.14 -17.01 -17.58
CA MET A 344 -15.99 -17.93 -16.46
C MET A 344 -15.53 -17.22 -15.17
N VAL A 345 -14.51 -16.35 -15.28
CA VAL A 345 -13.96 -15.60 -14.14
C VAL A 345 -15.04 -14.74 -13.50
N ARG A 346 -15.79 -13.97 -14.31
CA ARG A 346 -16.92 -13.15 -13.82
C ARG A 346 -18.03 -14.01 -13.20
N ALA A 347 -18.32 -15.17 -13.77
CA ALA A 347 -19.33 -16.09 -13.23
C ALA A 347 -18.94 -16.61 -11.84
N ALA A 348 -17.71 -17.12 -11.69
CA ALA A 348 -17.21 -17.62 -10.41
C ALA A 348 -17.09 -16.50 -9.36
N ALA A 349 -16.55 -15.33 -9.74
CA ALA A 349 -16.43 -14.18 -8.84
C ALA A 349 -17.79 -13.65 -8.37
N LYS A 350 -18.79 -13.59 -9.26
CA LYS A 350 -20.18 -13.26 -8.90
C LYS A 350 -20.74 -14.22 -7.87
N ASN A 351 -20.45 -15.52 -8.01
CA ASN A 351 -20.92 -16.58 -7.11
C ASN A 351 -19.89 -16.96 -6.03
N HIS A 352 -19.09 -15.99 -5.55
CA HIS A 352 -18.08 -16.22 -4.50
C HIS A 352 -18.63 -16.78 -3.18
N ALA A 353 -19.95 -16.72 -2.97
CA ALA A 353 -20.59 -17.42 -1.87
C ALA A 353 -20.39 -18.95 -1.95
N SER A 354 -20.24 -19.49 -3.17
CA SER A 354 -20.09 -20.92 -3.44
C SER A 354 -18.75 -21.30 -4.06
N VAL A 355 -18.19 -20.44 -4.93
CA VAL A 355 -17.03 -20.78 -5.79
C VAL A 355 -15.82 -19.93 -5.41
N ALA A 356 -14.65 -20.54 -5.30
CA ALA A 356 -13.37 -19.82 -5.24
C ALA A 356 -12.85 -19.59 -6.67
N VAL A 357 -12.34 -18.40 -6.97
CA VAL A 357 -11.79 -18.07 -8.28
C VAL A 357 -10.32 -17.65 -8.14
N VAL A 358 -9.44 -18.22 -8.95
CA VAL A 358 -8.00 -17.93 -8.94
C VAL A 358 -7.57 -17.57 -10.35
N THR A 359 -7.03 -16.36 -10.50
CA THR A 359 -6.65 -15.74 -11.78
C THR A 359 -5.13 -15.60 -11.97
N ASP A 360 -4.33 -15.93 -10.95
CA ASP A 360 -2.89 -15.68 -10.91
C ASP A 360 -2.17 -16.90 -10.31
N PRO A 361 -1.12 -17.44 -10.96
CA PRO A 361 -0.29 -18.52 -10.43
C PRO A 361 0.31 -18.25 -9.04
N ALA A 362 0.55 -16.99 -8.68
CA ALA A 362 1.05 -16.61 -7.36
C ALA A 362 0.11 -17.04 -6.21
N ALA A 363 -1.18 -17.25 -6.50
CA ALA A 363 -2.16 -17.70 -5.53
C ALA A 363 -2.24 -19.23 -5.38
N TYR A 364 -1.49 -20.03 -6.15
CA TYR A 364 -1.58 -21.50 -6.09
C TYR A 364 -1.20 -22.06 -4.72
N ALA A 365 -0.22 -21.46 -4.04
CA ALA A 365 0.14 -21.84 -2.68
C ALA A 365 -1.04 -21.67 -1.70
N ALA A 366 -1.87 -20.64 -1.89
CA ALA A 366 -3.08 -20.43 -1.09
C ALA A 366 -4.15 -21.49 -1.37
N VAL A 367 -4.24 -21.99 -2.63
CA VAL A 367 -5.12 -23.13 -2.97
C VAL A 367 -4.67 -24.38 -2.23
N VAL A 368 -3.38 -24.72 -2.26
CA VAL A 368 -2.84 -25.88 -1.54
C VAL A 368 -3.09 -25.78 -0.04
N THR A 369 -2.90 -24.59 0.53
CA THR A 369 -3.21 -24.32 1.94
C THR A 369 -4.68 -24.52 2.24
N ALA A 370 -5.56 -24.03 1.37
CA ALA A 370 -7.00 -24.18 1.52
C ALA A 370 -7.43 -25.65 1.42
N LEU A 371 -6.86 -26.44 0.50
CA LEU A 371 -7.13 -27.89 0.38
C LEU A 371 -6.86 -28.61 1.71
N GLY A 372 -5.68 -28.39 2.31
CA GLY A 372 -5.32 -28.98 3.60
C GLY A 372 -6.21 -28.52 4.77
N ALA A 373 -6.84 -27.35 4.64
CA ALA A 373 -7.73 -26.79 5.65
C ALA A 373 -9.22 -27.07 5.41
N GLY A 374 -9.57 -27.94 4.44
CA GLY A 374 -10.97 -28.29 4.14
C GLY A 374 -11.70 -27.27 3.24
N GLY A 375 -10.95 -26.43 2.53
CA GLY A 375 -11.42 -25.45 1.57
C GLY A 375 -11.23 -23.99 1.99
N PHE A 376 -11.62 -23.08 1.09
CA PHE A 376 -11.57 -21.64 1.34
C PHE A 376 -12.72 -21.18 2.24
N THR A 377 -12.48 -20.18 3.09
CA THR A 377 -13.52 -19.45 3.83
C THR A 377 -14.26 -18.47 2.93
N LEU A 378 -15.43 -17.99 3.35
CA LEU A 378 -16.18 -16.94 2.64
C LEU A 378 -15.35 -15.65 2.52
N ALA A 379 -14.60 -15.28 3.56
CA ALA A 379 -13.75 -14.10 3.54
C ALA A 379 -12.65 -14.22 2.46
N GLN A 380 -12.01 -15.38 2.37
CA GLN A 380 -11.02 -15.65 1.32
C GLN A 380 -11.64 -15.63 -0.07
N ARG A 381 -12.81 -16.27 -0.27
CA ARG A 381 -13.51 -16.24 -1.56
C ARG A 381 -13.94 -14.83 -1.99
N ARG A 382 -14.34 -13.97 -1.04
CA ARG A 382 -14.61 -12.54 -1.32
C ARG A 382 -13.37 -11.80 -1.79
N ALA A 383 -12.23 -12.00 -1.13
CA ALA A 383 -10.96 -11.38 -1.52
C ALA A 383 -10.53 -11.84 -2.92
N LEU A 384 -10.63 -13.14 -3.19
CA LEU A 384 -10.38 -13.74 -4.50
C LEU A 384 -11.30 -13.16 -5.58
N ALA A 385 -12.60 -13.01 -5.30
CA ALA A 385 -13.55 -12.44 -6.24
C ALA A 385 -13.32 -10.95 -6.51
N ALA A 386 -12.96 -10.16 -5.49
CA ALA A 386 -12.59 -8.76 -5.67
C ALA A 386 -11.35 -8.63 -6.56
N ARG A 387 -10.33 -9.48 -6.35
CA ARG A 387 -9.15 -9.54 -7.21
C ARG A 387 -9.52 -9.94 -8.64
N ALA A 388 -10.33 -10.98 -8.82
CA ALA A 388 -10.76 -11.45 -10.13
C ALA A 388 -11.51 -10.36 -10.93
N PHE A 389 -12.39 -9.58 -10.30
CA PHE A 389 -13.03 -8.46 -10.99
C PHE A 389 -12.06 -7.33 -11.35
N ALA A 390 -11.06 -7.05 -10.51
CA ALA A 390 -10.01 -6.09 -10.85
C ALA A 390 -9.17 -6.55 -12.05
N ASP A 391 -8.79 -7.83 -12.09
CA ASP A 391 -8.04 -8.41 -13.21
C ASP A 391 -8.83 -8.34 -14.53
N ILE A 392 -10.15 -8.57 -14.48
CA ILE A 392 -11.04 -8.42 -15.64
C ILE A 392 -11.15 -6.96 -16.06
N ALA A 393 -11.29 -6.03 -15.12
CA ALA A 393 -11.38 -4.61 -15.44
C ALA A 393 -10.10 -4.10 -16.13
N GLU A 394 -8.92 -4.53 -15.67
CA GLU A 394 -7.65 -4.18 -16.33
C GLU A 394 -7.55 -4.76 -17.75
N TYR A 395 -7.93 -6.02 -17.91
CA TYR A 395 -7.98 -6.65 -19.23
C TYR A 395 -8.90 -5.90 -20.20
N ASP A 396 -10.12 -5.56 -19.76
CA ASP A 396 -11.09 -4.85 -20.59
C ASP A 396 -10.63 -3.41 -20.90
N ILE A 397 -9.95 -2.73 -19.96
CA ILE A 397 -9.33 -1.41 -20.21
C ILE A 397 -8.25 -1.51 -21.29
N ALA A 398 -7.36 -2.51 -21.21
CA ALA A 398 -6.31 -2.70 -22.20
C ALA A 398 -6.88 -2.96 -23.61
N VAL A 399 -7.89 -3.82 -23.71
CA VAL A 399 -8.61 -4.09 -24.96
C VAL A 399 -9.29 -2.82 -25.49
N ALA A 400 -9.98 -2.07 -24.62
CA ALA A 400 -10.68 -0.85 -25.02
C ALA A 400 -9.72 0.25 -25.53
N ASN A 401 -8.63 0.49 -24.81
CA ASN A 401 -7.59 1.45 -25.20
C ASN A 401 -6.94 1.05 -26.53
N TRP A 402 -6.63 -0.24 -26.72
CA TRP A 402 -6.08 -0.75 -27.99
C TRP A 402 -7.08 -0.60 -29.14
N CYS A 403 -8.35 -0.96 -28.94
CA CYS A 403 -9.38 -0.81 -29.96
C CYS A 403 -9.55 0.65 -30.39
N ALA A 404 -9.55 1.59 -29.44
CA ALA A 404 -9.65 3.01 -29.74
C ALA A 404 -8.46 3.50 -30.57
N ALA A 405 -7.25 3.03 -30.27
CA ALA A 405 -6.05 3.41 -31.02
C ALA A 405 -5.95 2.75 -32.41
N GLN A 406 -6.36 1.49 -32.57
CA GLN A 406 -6.09 0.69 -33.77
C GLN A 406 -7.30 0.54 -34.70
N LEU A 407 -8.53 0.53 -34.18
CA LEU A 407 -9.74 0.31 -34.96
C LEU A 407 -10.50 1.60 -35.29
N ASP A 408 -10.19 2.71 -34.60
CA ASP A 408 -10.72 4.05 -34.86
C ASP A 408 -9.60 5.09 -34.97
N PRO A 409 -8.71 4.98 -35.99
CA PRO A 409 -7.50 5.78 -36.09
C PRO A 409 -7.76 7.29 -36.25
N GLU A 410 -8.96 7.69 -36.70
CA GLU A 410 -9.33 9.11 -36.82
C GLU A 410 -9.43 9.80 -35.46
N GLN A 411 -9.63 9.03 -34.37
CA GLN A 411 -9.77 9.53 -32.99
C GLN A 411 -8.66 9.01 -32.06
N ALA A 412 -7.59 8.42 -32.60
CA ALA A 412 -6.57 7.73 -31.82
C ALA A 412 -5.79 8.64 -30.84
N ASP A 413 -5.55 9.90 -31.21
CA ASP A 413 -4.82 10.84 -30.36
C ASP A 413 -5.60 11.19 -29.08
N TRP A 414 -6.93 11.33 -29.20
CA TRP A 414 -7.83 11.70 -28.10
C TRP A 414 -9.10 10.87 -28.16
N PRO A 415 -9.04 9.61 -27.71
CA PRO A 415 -10.15 8.68 -27.86
C PRO A 415 -11.36 9.08 -27.00
N VAL A 416 -12.55 8.69 -27.45
CA VAL A 416 -13.82 8.91 -26.71
C VAL A 416 -13.82 8.26 -25.33
N PHE A 417 -13.05 7.18 -25.16
CA PHE A 417 -12.85 6.50 -23.90
C PHE A 417 -11.35 6.41 -23.61
N ALA A 418 -10.96 6.75 -22.37
CA ALA A 418 -9.62 6.52 -21.86
C ALA A 418 -9.73 5.96 -20.44
N GLY A 419 -9.12 4.79 -20.21
CA GLY A 419 -9.12 4.10 -18.91
C GLY A 419 -7.71 3.87 -18.38
N LEU A 420 -7.55 3.94 -17.05
CA LEU A 420 -6.33 3.58 -16.34
C LEU A 420 -6.58 2.43 -15.37
N GLY A 421 -5.83 1.34 -15.52
CA GLY A 421 -5.78 0.23 -14.57
C GLY A 421 -4.66 0.45 -13.55
N LEU A 422 -5.00 0.77 -12.31
CA LEU A 422 -4.01 1.09 -11.27
C LEU A 422 -3.94 0.00 -10.20
N ARG A 423 -2.73 -0.49 -9.92
CA ARG A 423 -2.44 -1.44 -8.84
C ARG A 423 -1.81 -0.74 -7.65
N ALA A 424 -2.39 -0.91 -6.47
CA ALA A 424 -1.80 -0.40 -5.23
C ALA A 424 -0.48 -1.13 -4.94
N GLN A 425 0.61 -0.39 -4.80
CA GLN A 425 1.92 -0.95 -4.46
C GLN A 425 2.12 -0.96 -2.94
N ARG A 426 1.81 0.16 -2.27
CA ARG A 426 1.84 0.28 -0.81
C ARG A 426 0.99 1.44 -0.31
N ALA A 427 0.45 1.32 0.90
CA ALA A 427 -0.05 2.48 1.64
C ALA A 427 1.12 3.40 2.04
N LEU A 428 0.89 4.71 2.03
CA LEU A 428 1.84 5.70 2.52
C LEU A 428 1.42 6.16 3.92
N ARG A 429 2.38 6.68 4.68
CA ARG A 429 2.13 7.17 6.04
C ARG A 429 1.02 8.23 6.10
N TYR A 430 0.98 9.11 5.11
CA TYR A 430 -0.04 10.14 4.89
C TYR A 430 0.14 10.72 3.46
N GLY A 431 -0.81 11.55 3.02
CA GLY A 431 -0.79 12.28 1.74
C GLY A 431 0.08 13.54 1.78
N GLU A 432 -0.37 14.64 1.17
CA GLU A 432 0.37 15.91 1.26
C GLU A 432 0.51 16.40 2.70
N ASN A 433 -0.51 16.16 3.52
CA ASN A 433 -0.58 16.56 4.92
C ASN A 433 -0.88 15.37 5.86
N PRO A 434 -0.43 15.40 7.14
CA PRO A 434 -0.56 14.25 8.06
C PRO A 434 -1.97 13.71 8.32
N HIS A 435 -3.01 14.51 8.11
CA HIS A 435 -4.41 14.10 8.32
C HIS A 435 -5.03 13.42 7.10
N GLN A 436 -4.34 13.44 5.95
CA GLN A 436 -4.80 12.81 4.70
C GLN A 436 -4.16 11.42 4.57
N GLN A 437 -4.96 10.40 4.26
CA GLN A 437 -4.42 9.07 3.92
C GLN A 437 -3.98 9.03 2.45
N ALA A 438 -2.96 8.23 2.14
CA ALA A 438 -2.49 8.07 0.75
C ALA A 438 -1.91 6.67 0.50
N ALA A 439 -1.77 6.33 -0.77
CA ALA A 439 -1.11 5.12 -1.24
C ALA A 439 -0.40 5.41 -2.57
N LEU A 440 0.66 4.66 -2.85
CA LEU A 440 1.31 4.65 -4.15
C LEU A 440 0.63 3.60 -5.03
N TYR A 441 0.22 4.00 -6.22
CA TYR A 441 -0.29 3.11 -7.26
C TYR A 441 0.67 3.08 -8.44
N THR A 442 0.70 1.96 -9.14
CA THR A 442 1.43 1.77 -10.40
C THR A 442 0.44 1.41 -11.50
N ASP A 443 0.65 1.96 -12.68
CA ASP A 443 0.03 1.48 -13.91
C ASP A 443 0.94 0.38 -14.52
N PRO A 444 0.46 -0.87 -14.65
CA PRO A 444 1.23 -1.96 -15.27
C PRO A 444 1.55 -1.72 -16.76
N ASP A 445 0.76 -0.89 -17.45
CA ASP A 445 0.89 -0.61 -18.88
C ASP A 445 1.75 0.64 -19.17
N ALA A 446 2.00 1.47 -18.16
CA ALA A 446 2.85 2.65 -18.31
C ALA A 446 4.34 2.28 -18.38
N PRO A 447 5.17 3.08 -19.10
CA PRO A 447 6.61 3.00 -18.97
C PRO A 447 7.05 3.06 -17.50
N VAL A 448 8.05 2.26 -17.14
CA VAL A 448 8.60 2.24 -15.79
C VAL A 448 9.14 3.63 -15.40
N GLY A 449 8.75 4.11 -14.23
CA GLY A 449 9.13 5.42 -13.71
C GLY A 449 9.44 5.38 -12.22
N LEU A 450 9.29 6.52 -11.54
CA LEU A 450 9.63 6.61 -10.10
C LEU A 450 8.73 5.78 -9.19
N ALA A 451 7.52 5.46 -9.61
CA ALA A 451 6.64 4.56 -8.85
C ALA A 451 7.25 3.14 -8.73
N GLN A 452 8.14 2.76 -9.65
CA GLN A 452 8.86 1.49 -9.68
C GLN A 452 10.34 1.63 -9.28
N ALA A 453 10.79 2.81 -8.86
CA ALA A 453 12.18 3.03 -8.44
C ALA A 453 12.55 2.14 -7.25
N GLU A 454 13.78 1.62 -7.28
CA GLU A 454 14.31 0.83 -6.19
C GLU A 454 14.88 1.73 -5.09
N GLN A 455 14.44 1.53 -3.86
CA GLN A 455 14.97 2.24 -2.71
C GLN A 455 16.13 1.46 -2.09
N LEU A 456 17.35 1.99 -2.21
CA LEU A 456 18.59 1.36 -1.74
C LEU A 456 18.88 1.65 -0.26
N HIS A 457 18.35 2.74 0.30
CA HIS A 457 18.60 3.18 1.68
C HIS A 457 17.51 4.14 2.19
N GLY A 458 17.51 4.40 3.49
CA GLY A 458 16.72 5.45 4.13
C GLY A 458 15.35 5.01 4.66
N LYS A 459 14.60 5.98 5.18
CA LYS A 459 13.21 5.79 5.65
C LYS A 459 12.26 5.57 4.47
N GLU A 460 11.06 5.08 4.72
CA GLU A 460 10.02 5.04 3.67
C GLU A 460 9.79 6.41 3.02
N MET A 461 9.55 6.41 1.71
CA MET A 461 9.14 7.57 0.92
C MET A 461 7.78 8.10 1.40
N SER A 462 7.66 9.42 1.58
CA SER A 462 6.37 10.09 1.79
C SER A 462 5.71 10.50 0.45
N TYR A 463 4.44 10.92 0.48
CA TYR A 463 3.76 11.45 -0.70
C TYR A 463 4.52 12.61 -1.35
N ASN A 464 4.91 13.62 -0.56
CA ASN A 464 5.65 14.78 -1.06
C ASN A 464 7.05 14.38 -1.56
N ASN A 465 7.67 13.32 -1.02
CA ASN A 465 8.93 12.82 -1.56
C ASN A 465 8.78 12.27 -2.97
N TYR A 466 7.67 11.59 -3.30
CA TYR A 466 7.41 11.14 -4.67
C TYR A 466 7.17 12.33 -5.61
N VAL A 467 6.35 13.31 -5.18
CA VAL A 467 6.08 14.52 -5.98
C VAL A 467 7.38 15.30 -6.28
N ASP A 468 8.21 15.53 -5.26
CA ASP A 468 9.46 16.28 -5.42
C ASP A 468 10.50 15.47 -6.20
N ALA A 469 10.58 14.15 -6.00
CA ALA A 469 11.48 13.29 -6.77
C ALA A 469 11.11 13.25 -8.25
N ASP A 470 9.81 13.21 -8.59
CA ASP A 470 9.34 13.20 -9.98
C ASP A 470 9.62 14.52 -10.68
N ALA A 471 9.36 15.64 -10.00
CA ALA A 471 9.73 16.96 -10.49
C ALA A 471 11.24 17.10 -10.69
N ALA A 472 12.06 16.60 -9.75
CA ALA A 472 13.52 16.67 -9.83
C ALA A 472 14.05 15.79 -10.97
N TRP A 473 13.52 14.56 -11.07
CA TRP A 473 13.90 13.59 -12.09
C TRP A 473 13.60 14.11 -13.49
N ARG A 474 12.42 14.70 -13.70
CA ARG A 474 12.08 15.37 -14.96
C ARG A 474 13.01 16.54 -15.25
N ALA A 475 13.23 17.44 -14.29
CA ALA A 475 14.07 18.62 -14.48
C ALA A 475 15.53 18.28 -14.84
N ALA A 476 16.12 17.26 -14.21
CA ALA A 476 17.48 16.81 -14.54
C ALA A 476 17.54 16.14 -15.93
N ASN A 477 16.49 15.40 -16.30
CA ASN A 477 16.43 14.70 -17.58
C ASN A 477 15.94 15.55 -18.76
N ASP A 478 15.54 16.82 -18.55
CA ASP A 478 15.41 17.78 -19.65
C ASP A 478 16.79 17.99 -20.35
N PHE A 479 17.90 17.71 -19.66
CA PHE A 479 19.28 17.86 -20.19
C PHE A 479 19.94 16.52 -20.54
N THR A 480 19.27 15.67 -21.32
CA THR A 480 19.80 14.33 -21.65
C THR A 480 21.17 14.33 -22.32
N ASP A 481 21.55 15.44 -22.98
CA ASP A 481 22.80 15.63 -23.71
C ASP A 481 24.02 15.95 -22.80
N GLN A 482 23.81 16.31 -21.54
CA GLN A 482 24.87 16.79 -20.63
C GLN A 482 24.72 16.22 -19.20
N PRO A 483 25.79 16.14 -18.38
CA PRO A 483 25.66 15.87 -16.95
C PRO A 483 24.86 16.99 -16.26
N ALA A 484 23.74 16.63 -15.63
CA ALA A 484 22.83 17.59 -15.03
C ALA A 484 22.35 17.17 -13.64
N VAL A 485 22.15 18.16 -12.79
CA VAL A 485 21.62 18.01 -11.44
C VAL A 485 20.50 19.02 -11.21
N ALA A 486 19.38 18.56 -10.68
CA ALA A 486 18.27 19.39 -10.24
C ALA A 486 18.03 19.20 -8.74
N VAL A 487 17.87 20.31 -8.03
CA VAL A 487 17.51 20.35 -6.60
C VAL A 487 16.13 20.95 -6.47
N ILE A 488 15.16 20.15 -6.03
CA ILE A 488 13.75 20.52 -5.88
C ILE A 488 13.37 20.58 -4.41
N LYS A 489 12.45 21.48 -4.08
CA LYS A 489 11.72 21.48 -2.82
C LYS A 489 10.31 21.98 -3.03
N HIS A 490 9.30 21.21 -2.59
CA HIS A 490 7.89 21.56 -2.76
C HIS A 490 7.52 21.86 -4.23
N ALA A 491 7.87 20.92 -5.11
CA ALA A 491 7.63 20.92 -6.56
C ALA A 491 8.24 22.10 -7.35
N ASN A 492 9.17 22.85 -6.74
CA ASN A 492 9.85 23.99 -7.35
C ASN A 492 11.38 23.84 -7.26
N PRO A 493 12.13 24.32 -8.26
CA PRO A 493 13.59 24.23 -8.25
C PRO A 493 14.23 25.26 -7.32
N CYS A 494 15.05 24.76 -6.40
CA CYS A 494 16.02 25.56 -5.65
C CYS A 494 17.24 25.89 -6.51
N GLY A 495 17.63 24.96 -7.38
CA GLY A 495 18.69 25.17 -8.36
C GLY A 495 18.77 24.02 -9.35
N ILE A 496 19.17 24.34 -10.58
CA ILE A 496 19.41 23.40 -11.67
C ILE A 496 20.75 23.79 -12.29
N ALA A 497 21.56 22.82 -12.69
CA ALA A 497 22.77 23.09 -13.44
C ALA A 497 23.18 21.91 -14.32
N VAL A 498 23.89 22.23 -15.40
CA VAL A 498 24.72 21.33 -16.17
C VAL A 498 26.19 21.57 -15.82
N GLY A 499 27.06 20.58 -16.04
CA GLY A 499 28.48 20.69 -15.71
C GLY A 499 29.35 19.72 -16.49
N GLY A 500 30.67 19.84 -16.31
CA GLY A 500 31.63 18.90 -16.90
C GLY A 500 31.45 17.46 -16.39
N ASP A 501 30.97 17.35 -15.15
CA ASP A 501 30.54 16.11 -14.51
C ASP A 501 29.39 16.39 -13.52
N VAL A 502 28.86 15.34 -12.90
CA VAL A 502 27.74 15.45 -11.95
C VAL A 502 28.10 16.13 -10.63
N ALA A 503 29.38 16.10 -10.23
CA ALA A 503 29.85 16.73 -9.00
C ALA A 503 29.98 18.25 -9.19
N ASP A 504 30.42 18.69 -10.38
CA ASP A 504 30.40 20.08 -10.81
C ASP A 504 28.97 20.61 -10.94
N ALA A 505 28.11 19.90 -11.66
CA ALA A 505 26.70 20.26 -11.81
C ALA A 505 26.00 20.40 -10.44
N HIS A 506 26.25 19.48 -9.50
CA HIS A 506 25.69 19.60 -8.15
C HIS A 506 26.19 20.84 -7.40
N ARG A 507 27.50 21.14 -7.40
CA ARG A 507 28.04 22.34 -6.75
C ARG A 507 27.38 23.61 -7.29
N LYS A 508 27.26 23.70 -8.61
CA LYS A 508 26.62 24.83 -9.29
C LYS A 508 25.13 24.94 -8.95
N ALA A 509 24.38 23.84 -9.02
CA ALA A 509 22.96 23.81 -8.67
C ALA A 509 22.71 24.19 -7.20
N HIS A 510 23.52 23.65 -6.28
CA HIS A 510 23.41 23.97 -4.85
C HIS A 510 23.73 25.44 -4.55
N ALA A 511 24.67 26.05 -5.28
CA ALA A 511 25.06 27.44 -5.11
C ALA A 511 23.96 28.46 -5.52
N CYS A 512 22.93 28.04 -6.26
CA CYS A 512 21.79 28.89 -6.62
C CYS A 512 21.08 29.42 -5.36
N ASP A 513 20.63 28.51 -4.50
CA ASP A 513 19.99 28.80 -3.21
C ASP A 513 20.30 27.69 -2.18
N PRO A 514 21.46 27.77 -1.49
CA PRO A 514 21.88 26.77 -0.50
C PRO A 514 20.91 26.62 0.67
N VAL A 515 20.20 27.70 1.02
CA VAL A 515 19.26 27.73 2.15
C VAL A 515 18.02 26.92 1.80
N SER A 516 17.45 27.13 0.61
CA SER A 516 16.29 26.35 0.17
C SER A 516 16.66 24.90 -0.13
N ALA A 517 17.87 24.63 -0.65
CA ALA A 517 18.37 23.28 -0.90
C ALA A 517 18.45 22.39 0.36
N TYR A 518 18.53 22.99 1.56
CA TYR A 518 18.49 22.25 2.82
C TYR A 518 17.14 21.52 2.99
N GLY A 519 17.18 20.20 3.04
CA GLY A 519 16.01 19.32 3.08
C GLY A 519 15.34 19.13 1.72
N GLY A 520 16.02 19.48 0.63
CA GLY A 520 15.54 19.27 -0.73
C GLY A 520 15.66 17.83 -1.20
N VAL A 521 15.16 17.62 -2.42
CA VAL A 521 15.29 16.39 -3.20
C VAL A 521 16.23 16.65 -4.37
N ILE A 522 17.23 15.80 -4.54
CA ILE A 522 18.26 15.91 -5.58
C ILE A 522 18.01 14.83 -6.63
N ALA A 523 18.00 15.22 -7.90
CA ALA A 523 18.03 14.29 -9.02
C ALA A 523 19.29 14.49 -9.87
N VAL A 524 19.85 13.38 -10.35
CA VAL A 524 21.07 13.35 -11.15
C VAL A 524 20.83 12.49 -12.38
N ASN A 525 21.05 13.00 -13.59
CA ASN A 525 20.72 12.30 -14.84
C ASN A 525 21.82 11.32 -15.34
N ARG A 526 22.82 11.06 -14.50
CA ARG A 526 23.97 10.16 -14.73
C ARG A 526 24.29 9.41 -13.43
N PRO A 527 25.15 8.38 -13.44
CA PRO A 527 25.52 7.69 -12.22
C PRO A 527 26.09 8.63 -11.14
N VAL A 528 25.69 8.43 -9.89
CA VAL A 528 26.21 9.19 -8.75
C VAL A 528 27.63 8.72 -8.45
N THR A 529 28.59 9.64 -8.57
CA THR A 529 29.99 9.37 -8.28
C THR A 529 30.28 9.40 -6.78
N VAL A 530 31.40 8.80 -6.36
CA VAL A 530 31.87 8.91 -4.96
C VAL A 530 32.15 10.35 -4.55
N GLU A 531 32.63 11.19 -5.48
CA GLU A 531 32.85 12.61 -5.22
C GLU A 531 31.52 13.34 -4.93
N LEU A 532 30.52 13.13 -5.79
CA LEU A 532 29.20 13.70 -5.59
C LEU A 532 28.57 13.21 -4.28
N ALA A 533 28.69 11.91 -3.99
CA ALA A 533 28.21 11.32 -2.75
C ALA A 533 28.78 12.01 -1.51
N LYS A 534 30.08 12.34 -1.51
CA LYS A 534 30.72 13.08 -0.41
C LYS A 534 30.15 14.48 -0.24
N GLN A 535 29.92 15.21 -1.35
CA GLN A 535 29.32 16.54 -1.30
C GLN A 535 27.89 16.49 -0.73
N VAL A 536 27.05 15.57 -1.21
CA VAL A 536 25.68 15.42 -0.72
C VAL A 536 25.67 15.01 0.75
N ALA A 537 26.64 14.20 1.21
CA ALA A 537 26.77 13.83 2.61
C ALA A 537 27.10 15.01 3.55
N GLU A 538 27.50 16.17 3.06
CA GLU A 538 27.69 17.38 3.89
C GLU A 538 26.38 18.15 4.08
N ILE A 539 25.36 17.87 3.27
CA ILE A 539 24.09 18.60 3.22
C ILE A 539 22.98 17.73 3.83
N PHE A 540 22.00 18.38 4.44
CA PHE A 540 20.76 17.68 4.80
C PHE A 540 19.89 17.53 3.54
N THR A 541 19.71 16.30 3.08
CA THR A 541 18.93 15.95 1.89
C THR A 541 17.90 14.88 2.25
N GLU A 542 16.65 15.04 1.76
CA GLU A 542 15.57 14.08 2.04
C GLU A 542 15.62 12.87 1.10
N VAL A 543 15.86 13.12 -0.20
CA VAL A 543 15.90 12.11 -1.26
C VAL A 543 17.01 12.46 -2.26
N LEU A 544 17.76 11.44 -2.69
CA LEU A 544 18.64 11.49 -3.85
C LEU A 544 18.21 10.42 -4.86
N VAL A 545 17.90 10.83 -6.08
CA VAL A 545 17.50 9.94 -7.17
C VAL A 545 18.49 10.01 -8.33
N ALA A 546 18.85 8.84 -8.85
CA ALA A 546 19.80 8.70 -9.95
C ALA A 546 19.53 7.40 -10.74
N PRO A 547 19.99 7.30 -12.00
CA PRO A 547 19.86 6.06 -12.75
C PRO A 547 20.71 4.94 -12.15
N GLU A 548 21.88 5.27 -11.60
CA GLU A 548 22.81 4.31 -10.97
C GLU A 548 23.68 5.01 -9.93
N PHE A 549 24.39 4.21 -9.13
CA PHE A 549 25.38 4.67 -8.14
C PHE A 549 26.70 3.93 -8.36
N GLU A 550 27.81 4.66 -8.36
CA GLU A 550 29.13 4.02 -8.41
C GLU A 550 29.42 3.19 -7.15
N ALA A 551 30.31 2.21 -7.28
CA ALA A 551 30.81 1.44 -6.14
C ALA A 551 31.44 2.38 -5.09
N GLY A 552 30.98 2.32 -3.84
CA GLY A 552 31.42 3.21 -2.76
C GLY A 552 30.53 4.45 -2.55
N ALA A 553 29.70 4.83 -3.53
CA ALA A 553 28.86 6.03 -3.40
C ALA A 553 27.70 5.81 -2.42
N VAL A 554 27.04 4.65 -2.48
CA VAL A 554 25.96 4.29 -1.55
C VAL A 554 26.47 4.22 -0.11
N GLU A 555 27.65 3.63 0.10
CA GLU A 555 28.27 3.46 1.42
C GLU A 555 28.58 4.81 2.07
N VAL A 556 29.06 5.80 1.30
CA VAL A 556 29.27 7.17 1.79
C VAL A 556 27.96 7.79 2.26
N LEU A 557 26.89 7.63 1.47
CA LEU A 557 25.59 8.25 1.74
C LEU A 557 24.81 7.54 2.86
N GLN A 558 25.06 6.25 3.09
CA GLN A 558 24.46 5.47 4.18
C GLN A 558 24.80 6.01 5.57
N ALA A 559 25.87 6.80 5.70
CA ALA A 559 26.18 7.55 6.93
C ALA A 559 25.03 8.50 7.35
N LYS A 560 24.18 8.92 6.40
CA LYS A 560 22.94 9.66 6.67
C LYS A 560 21.77 8.69 6.81
N LYS A 561 21.46 8.31 8.05
CA LYS A 561 20.40 7.32 8.38
C LYS A 561 19.05 7.56 7.68
N ASN A 562 18.64 8.81 7.47
CA ASN A 562 17.30 9.14 6.97
C ASN A 562 17.25 9.39 5.45
N LEU A 563 18.39 9.61 4.79
CA LEU A 563 18.45 9.95 3.38
C LEU A 563 17.94 8.78 2.54
N ARG A 564 16.93 9.03 1.69
CA ARG A 564 16.42 8.04 0.74
C ARG A 564 17.27 8.04 -0.50
N LEU A 565 17.82 6.89 -0.84
CA LEU A 565 18.57 6.69 -2.09
C LEU A 565 17.71 5.89 -3.05
N LEU A 566 17.38 6.49 -4.18
CA LEU A 566 16.54 5.87 -5.20
C LEU A 566 17.35 5.59 -6.45
N ARG A 567 17.35 4.34 -6.89
CA ARG A 567 17.74 3.94 -8.22
C ARG A 567 16.51 4.00 -9.12
N ALA A 568 16.46 5.02 -9.99
CA ALA A 568 15.39 5.20 -10.96
C ALA A 568 15.65 4.38 -12.22
N PRO A 569 14.60 3.89 -12.91
CA PRO A 569 14.75 3.27 -14.22
C PRO A 569 15.22 4.29 -15.26
N ALA A 570 15.59 3.79 -16.46
CA ALA A 570 15.94 4.63 -17.59
C ALA A 570 14.84 5.68 -17.86
N TRP A 571 15.25 6.90 -18.20
CA TRP A 571 14.31 7.99 -18.47
C TRP A 571 13.44 7.68 -19.69
N ALA A 572 12.16 7.44 -19.43
CA ALA A 572 11.13 7.16 -20.42
C ALA A 572 9.82 7.85 -20.00
N PRO A 573 9.70 9.18 -20.16
CA PRO A 573 8.53 9.89 -19.69
C PRO A 573 7.27 9.42 -20.44
N PRO A 574 6.12 9.30 -19.76
CA PRO A 574 4.86 9.00 -20.42
C PRO A 574 4.56 9.97 -21.59
N PRO A 575 3.86 9.52 -22.64
CA PRO A 575 3.48 10.38 -23.76
C PRO A 575 2.43 11.44 -23.36
N ALA A 576 1.61 11.14 -22.36
CA ALA A 576 0.52 12.00 -21.89
C ALA A 576 0.58 12.26 -20.38
N GLU A 577 0.12 13.44 -19.97
CA GLU A 577 -0.04 13.86 -18.59
C GLU A 577 -1.51 13.90 -18.21
N TRP A 578 -1.82 13.40 -17.00
CA TRP A 578 -3.18 13.31 -16.49
C TRP A 578 -3.33 14.25 -15.28
N ARG A 579 -4.26 15.20 -15.36
CA ARG A 579 -4.53 16.17 -14.29
C ARG A 579 -5.98 16.09 -13.84
N GLN A 580 -6.18 15.64 -12.59
CA GLN A 580 -7.51 15.58 -12.00
C GLN A 580 -8.12 16.99 -11.84
N VAL A 581 -9.42 17.10 -12.16
CA VAL A 581 -10.27 18.26 -11.89
C VAL A 581 -11.59 17.80 -11.26
N GLY A 582 -12.39 18.73 -10.72
CA GLY A 582 -13.68 18.38 -10.12
C GLY A 582 -14.60 17.68 -11.13
N GLY A 583 -14.91 16.40 -10.89
CA GLY A 583 -15.78 15.60 -11.75
C GLY A 583 -15.12 14.92 -12.96
N GLY A 584 -13.81 15.06 -13.16
CA GLY A 584 -13.13 14.46 -14.31
C GLY A 584 -11.61 14.57 -14.31
N VAL A 585 -10.99 14.35 -15.47
CA VAL A 585 -9.54 14.45 -15.70
C VAL A 585 -9.29 15.19 -17.01
N LEU A 586 -8.27 16.06 -17.02
CA LEU A 586 -7.69 16.63 -18.22
C LEU A 586 -6.51 15.76 -18.65
N VAL A 587 -6.40 15.47 -19.95
CA VAL A 587 -5.27 14.72 -20.52
C VAL A 587 -4.62 15.59 -21.60
N GLN A 588 -3.29 15.71 -21.58
CA GLN A 588 -2.51 16.48 -22.56
C GLN A 588 -1.22 15.74 -22.92
N THR A 589 -0.60 16.08 -24.04
CA THR A 589 0.76 15.61 -24.36
C THR A 589 1.75 16.18 -23.35
N ALA A 590 2.74 15.38 -22.94
CA ALA A 590 3.79 15.86 -22.05
C ALA A 590 4.69 16.91 -22.75
N ASP A 591 4.93 18.04 -22.08
CA ASP A 591 5.92 19.04 -22.53
C ASP A 591 7.35 18.51 -22.32
N ARG A 592 8.08 18.33 -23.43
CA ARG A 592 9.42 17.71 -23.49
C ARG A 592 10.52 18.69 -23.92
N VAL A 593 10.19 19.98 -24.07
CA VAL A 593 11.10 21.01 -24.63
C VAL A 593 11.68 20.59 -25.99
N ASP A 594 10.80 20.12 -26.88
CA ASP A 594 11.11 19.62 -28.21
C ASP A 594 10.29 20.31 -29.32
N ALA A 595 9.66 21.44 -29.02
CA ALA A 595 8.94 22.24 -30.00
C ALA A 595 9.92 22.99 -30.92
N PRO A 596 9.48 23.46 -32.11
CA PRO A 596 10.35 24.17 -33.04
C PRO A 596 11.07 25.40 -32.45
N GLY A 597 10.43 26.11 -31.51
CA GLY A 597 11.03 27.26 -30.82
C GLY A 597 11.98 26.91 -29.68
N ASP A 598 12.21 25.62 -29.39
CA ASP A 598 13.12 25.19 -28.34
C ASP A 598 14.56 25.07 -28.80
N ASP A 599 14.78 24.99 -30.12
CA ASP A 599 16.09 25.06 -30.74
C ASP A 599 16.54 26.54 -30.86
N PRO A 600 17.66 26.95 -30.23
CA PRO A 600 18.20 28.30 -30.37
C PRO A 600 18.48 28.73 -31.81
N ALA A 601 18.68 27.78 -32.74
CA ALA A 601 18.85 28.08 -34.15
C ALA A 601 17.58 28.65 -34.82
N ALA A 602 16.40 28.42 -34.23
CA ALA A 602 15.12 28.94 -34.70
C ALA A 602 14.75 30.30 -34.08
N TRP A 603 15.51 30.76 -33.08
CA TRP A 603 15.18 31.98 -32.35
C TRP A 603 15.40 33.25 -33.19
N ARG A 604 14.48 34.20 -33.04
CA ARG A 604 14.56 35.50 -33.71
C ARG A 604 15.18 36.54 -32.79
N LEU A 605 16.34 37.06 -33.18
CA LEU A 605 16.94 38.24 -32.54
C LEU A 605 16.09 39.48 -32.85
N VAL A 606 15.61 40.16 -31.80
CA VAL A 606 14.72 41.33 -31.95
C VAL A 606 15.29 42.62 -31.35
N ALA A 607 16.29 42.54 -30.46
CA ALA A 607 17.01 43.70 -29.93
C ALA A 607 18.45 43.33 -29.56
N GLY A 608 19.35 44.32 -29.58
CA GLY A 608 20.77 44.17 -29.22
C GLY A 608 21.61 43.44 -30.27
N GLU A 609 22.89 43.25 -29.95
CA GLU A 609 23.81 42.45 -30.78
C GLU A 609 23.54 40.94 -30.57
N PRO A 610 23.84 40.09 -31.57
CA PRO A 610 23.74 38.64 -31.41
C PRO A 610 24.55 38.15 -30.21
N ALA A 611 24.00 37.19 -29.46
CA ALA A 611 24.71 36.53 -28.37
C ALA A 611 25.96 35.80 -28.91
N ASP A 612 27.07 35.89 -28.17
CA ASP A 612 28.22 35.02 -28.38
C ASP A 612 27.88 33.56 -27.97
N ASP A 613 28.75 32.61 -28.34
CA ASP A 613 28.50 31.19 -28.11
C ASP A 613 28.29 30.84 -26.63
N ASP A 614 28.93 31.56 -25.71
CA ASP A 614 28.80 31.30 -24.27
C ASP A 614 27.45 31.81 -23.75
N LEU A 615 27.07 33.02 -24.15
CA LEU A 615 25.80 33.64 -23.79
C LEU A 615 24.60 32.91 -24.40
N LEU A 616 24.73 32.41 -25.64
CA LEU A 616 23.70 31.61 -26.29
C LEU A 616 23.52 30.25 -25.60
N ARG A 617 24.62 29.60 -25.16
CA ARG A 617 24.53 28.37 -24.35
C ARG A 617 23.81 28.60 -23.03
N ASP A 618 24.10 29.70 -22.34
CA ASP A 618 23.39 30.05 -21.10
C ASP A 618 21.92 30.37 -21.34
N LEU A 619 21.58 31.07 -22.43
CA LEU A 619 20.18 31.32 -22.81
C LEU A 619 19.44 30.01 -23.11
N ALA A 620 20.06 29.09 -23.85
CA ALA A 620 19.50 27.78 -24.16
C ALA A 620 19.28 26.94 -22.89
N PHE A 621 20.24 26.96 -21.98
CA PHE A 621 20.11 26.35 -20.66
C PHE A 621 18.94 26.98 -19.88
N ALA A 622 18.88 28.32 -19.81
CA ALA A 622 17.84 29.03 -19.08
C ALA A 622 16.44 28.76 -19.65
N TRP A 623 16.31 28.74 -20.99
CA TRP A 623 15.08 28.42 -21.70
C TRP A 623 14.59 27.02 -21.38
N ARG A 624 15.47 26.02 -21.43
CA ARG A 624 15.09 24.65 -21.10
C ARG A 624 14.75 24.48 -19.62
N ALA A 625 15.54 25.09 -18.73
CA ALA A 625 15.34 25.00 -17.29
C ALA A 625 14.03 25.65 -16.82
N VAL A 626 13.57 26.72 -17.49
CA VAL A 626 12.37 27.45 -17.04
C VAL A 626 11.09 26.62 -17.11
N ARG A 627 11.04 25.59 -17.98
CA ARG A 627 9.92 24.62 -18.05
C ARG A 627 9.63 23.95 -16.71
N SER A 628 10.64 23.75 -15.87
CA SER A 628 10.51 23.11 -14.56
C SER A 628 10.03 24.05 -13.46
N VAL A 629 9.92 25.35 -13.74
CA VAL A 629 9.51 26.38 -12.78
C VAL A 629 8.02 26.63 -12.94
N LYS A 630 7.28 26.66 -11.82
CA LYS A 630 5.85 26.98 -11.85
C LYS A 630 5.60 28.40 -12.35
N SER A 631 4.58 28.59 -13.18
CA SER A 631 4.26 29.86 -13.84
C SER A 631 3.61 30.88 -12.89
N ASN A 632 3.76 32.19 -13.13
CA ASN A 632 4.68 32.79 -14.10
C ASN A 632 6.13 32.65 -13.64
N ALA A 633 7.03 32.29 -14.55
CA ALA A 633 8.43 32.02 -14.22
C ALA A 633 9.40 32.97 -14.91
N ILE A 634 10.39 33.43 -14.14
CA ILE A 634 11.60 34.12 -14.62
C ILE A 634 12.81 33.40 -14.03
N LEU A 635 13.73 32.97 -14.88
CA LEU A 635 14.92 32.22 -14.48
C LEU A 635 16.16 32.94 -14.97
N LEU A 636 17.06 33.30 -14.05
CA LEU A 636 18.38 33.84 -14.36
C LEU A 636 19.41 32.71 -14.33
N ALA A 637 20.31 32.70 -15.30
CA ALA A 637 21.38 31.71 -15.39
C ALA A 637 22.72 32.34 -15.77
N ALA A 638 23.79 31.65 -15.38
CA ALA A 638 25.16 31.93 -15.80
C ALA A 638 26.00 30.65 -15.69
N ASP A 639 26.89 30.40 -16.64
CA ASP A 639 27.81 29.25 -16.68
C ASP A 639 27.09 27.89 -16.51
N GLY A 640 26.00 27.71 -17.25
CA GLY A 640 25.19 26.48 -17.26
C GLY A 640 24.45 26.22 -15.95
N ALA A 641 24.23 27.24 -15.12
CA ALA A 641 23.59 27.09 -13.81
C ALA A 641 22.59 28.20 -13.52
N THR A 642 21.50 27.84 -12.85
CA THR A 642 20.56 28.83 -12.32
C THR A 642 21.25 29.66 -11.23
N VAL A 643 21.10 30.98 -11.29
CA VAL A 643 21.59 31.90 -10.23
C VAL A 643 20.46 32.59 -9.49
N GLY A 644 19.27 32.69 -10.07
CA GLY A 644 18.08 33.22 -9.40
C GLY A 644 16.79 32.77 -10.09
N VAL A 645 15.79 32.39 -9.31
CA VAL A 645 14.53 31.82 -9.85
C VAL A 645 13.33 32.53 -9.22
N GLY A 646 12.53 33.20 -10.04
CA GLY A 646 11.22 33.74 -9.71
C GLY A 646 10.14 32.77 -10.14
N MET A 647 9.43 32.17 -9.19
CA MET A 647 8.54 31.03 -9.40
C MET A 647 7.13 31.30 -8.88
N GLY A 648 6.12 30.79 -9.59
CA GLY A 648 4.74 30.64 -9.11
C GLY A 648 3.98 31.95 -8.88
N GLN A 649 4.39 33.06 -9.50
CA GLN A 649 3.73 34.34 -9.25
C GLN A 649 2.57 34.57 -10.21
N VAL A 650 1.49 35.16 -9.69
CA VAL A 650 0.33 35.59 -10.49
C VAL A 650 0.67 36.73 -11.45
N ASN A 651 1.73 37.51 -11.16
CA ASN A 651 2.20 38.63 -11.97
C ASN A 651 3.68 38.45 -12.33
N ARG A 652 4.02 38.66 -13.61
CA ARG A 652 5.37 38.38 -14.16
C ARG A 652 6.44 39.34 -13.64
N VAL A 653 6.11 40.61 -13.36
CA VAL A 653 7.07 41.56 -12.76
C VAL A 653 7.49 41.12 -11.35
N ASP A 654 6.59 40.49 -10.59
CA ASP A 654 6.92 39.93 -9.27
C ASP A 654 7.89 38.75 -9.40
N SER A 655 7.73 37.91 -10.43
CA SER A 655 8.72 36.87 -10.74
C SER A 655 10.08 37.47 -11.12
N ALA A 656 10.11 38.54 -11.90
CA ALA A 656 11.37 39.21 -12.24
C ALA A 656 12.08 39.76 -10.99
N HIS A 657 11.34 40.45 -10.11
CA HIS A 657 11.87 40.93 -8.83
C HIS A 657 12.36 39.79 -7.95
N LEU A 658 11.60 38.70 -7.84
CA LEU A 658 11.97 37.54 -7.03
C LEU A 658 13.24 36.87 -7.55
N ALA A 659 13.38 36.72 -8.87
CA ALA A 659 14.56 36.11 -9.49
C ALA A 659 15.81 36.96 -9.27
N VAL A 660 15.73 38.28 -9.49
CA VAL A 660 16.83 39.22 -9.24
C VAL A 660 17.21 39.26 -7.77
N ASN A 661 16.24 39.34 -6.86
CA ASN A 661 16.51 39.38 -5.42
C ASN A 661 17.18 38.10 -4.92
N ARG A 662 16.78 36.93 -5.44
CA ARG A 662 17.40 35.64 -5.10
C ARG A 662 18.80 35.49 -5.67
N ALA A 663 19.07 35.99 -6.88
CA ALA A 663 20.42 36.04 -7.43
C ALA A 663 21.33 36.99 -6.63
N GLY A 664 20.78 38.12 -6.19
CA GLY A 664 21.57 39.21 -5.63
C GLY A 664 22.32 39.97 -6.72
N ALA A 665 22.78 41.18 -6.40
CA ALA A 665 23.34 42.11 -7.39
C ALA A 665 24.54 41.54 -8.17
N ASP A 666 25.40 40.77 -7.51
CA ASP A 666 26.64 40.28 -8.11
C ASP A 666 26.41 39.16 -9.12
N ARG A 667 25.50 38.21 -8.81
CA ARG A 667 25.20 37.08 -9.71
C ARG A 667 24.16 37.43 -10.78
N ALA A 668 23.28 38.39 -10.51
CA ALA A 668 22.33 38.88 -11.51
C ALA A 668 23.05 39.67 -12.62
N ARG A 669 24.07 40.45 -12.26
CA ARG A 669 24.86 41.23 -13.21
C ARG A 669 25.63 40.30 -14.15
N GLY A 670 25.40 40.46 -15.44
CA GLY A 670 26.04 39.67 -16.47
C GLY A 670 25.36 38.33 -16.77
N ALA A 671 24.35 37.94 -15.99
CA ALA A 671 23.56 36.74 -16.24
C ALA A 671 22.66 36.91 -17.48
N VAL A 672 22.13 35.79 -17.96
CA VAL A 672 21.02 35.75 -18.91
C VAL A 672 19.70 35.52 -18.18
N ALA A 673 18.57 35.80 -18.82
CA ALA A 673 17.26 35.45 -18.28
C ALA A 673 16.35 34.76 -19.32
N ALA A 674 15.56 33.80 -18.85
CA ALA A 674 14.46 33.21 -19.60
C ALA A 674 13.12 33.53 -18.93
N SER A 675 12.10 33.77 -19.75
CA SER A 675 10.72 33.98 -19.32
C SER A 675 9.83 32.91 -19.94
N ASP A 676 9.15 32.10 -19.12
CA ASP A 676 8.33 30.97 -19.59
C ASP A 676 7.18 31.36 -20.53
N ALA A 677 6.70 32.61 -20.39
CA ALA A 677 5.78 33.25 -21.33
C ALA A 677 6.22 34.68 -21.66
N PHE A 678 5.52 35.32 -22.60
CA PHE A 678 5.85 36.68 -23.01
C PHE A 678 5.73 37.70 -21.86
N PHE A 679 6.48 38.80 -21.96
CA PHE A 679 6.30 39.97 -21.09
C PHE A 679 5.05 40.77 -21.51
N PRO A 680 4.03 40.92 -20.64
CA PRO A 680 2.82 41.66 -20.99
C PRO A 680 3.05 43.17 -21.07
N PHE A 681 4.05 43.68 -20.34
CA PHE A 681 4.50 45.07 -20.31
C PHE A 681 6.03 45.12 -20.16
N ALA A 682 6.63 46.26 -20.46
CA ALA A 682 8.09 46.43 -20.36
C ALA A 682 8.63 46.44 -18.92
N ASP A 683 7.77 46.52 -17.91
CA ASP A 683 8.15 46.60 -16.49
C ASP A 683 8.93 45.37 -15.99
N GLY A 684 8.46 44.16 -16.33
CA GLY A 684 9.14 42.91 -15.98
C GLY A 684 10.53 42.82 -16.60
N LEU A 685 10.68 43.24 -17.86
CA LEU A 685 11.98 43.33 -18.51
C LEU A 685 12.86 44.41 -17.85
N ARG A 686 12.30 45.57 -17.50
CA ARG A 686 13.06 46.68 -16.90
C ARG A 686 13.71 46.27 -15.59
N VAL A 687 13.04 45.45 -14.78
CA VAL A 687 13.64 44.85 -13.56
C VAL A 687 14.92 44.06 -13.87
N LEU A 688 14.94 43.31 -14.98
CA LEU A 688 16.10 42.54 -15.41
C LEU A 688 17.21 43.45 -15.95
N ILE A 689 16.84 44.46 -16.74
CA ILE A 689 17.75 45.48 -17.26
C ILE A 689 18.47 46.19 -16.09
N ASP A 690 17.72 46.65 -15.10
CA ASP A 690 18.26 47.41 -13.96
C ASP A 690 19.18 46.54 -13.09
N ALA A 691 18.97 45.22 -13.09
CA ALA A 691 19.84 44.25 -12.43
C ALA A 691 21.14 43.95 -13.21
N GLY A 692 21.25 44.41 -14.46
CA GLY A 692 22.41 44.19 -15.33
C GLY A 692 22.41 42.85 -16.06
N VAL A 693 21.22 42.27 -16.32
CA VAL A 693 21.09 41.08 -17.19
C VAL A 693 21.54 41.44 -18.61
N ARG A 694 22.38 40.58 -19.21
CA ARG A 694 23.00 40.79 -20.53
C ARG A 694 22.07 40.45 -21.69
N ALA A 695 21.30 39.36 -21.54
CA ALA A 695 20.44 38.87 -22.60
C ALA A 695 19.18 38.20 -22.04
N VAL A 696 18.09 38.26 -22.80
CA VAL A 696 16.78 37.71 -22.43
C VAL A 696 16.19 36.88 -23.57
N VAL A 697 15.63 35.72 -23.24
CA VAL A 697 14.81 34.91 -24.16
C VAL A 697 13.38 34.79 -23.63
N GLN A 698 12.40 34.95 -24.52
CA GLN A 698 10.98 34.80 -24.24
C GLN A 698 10.23 34.32 -25.49
N PRO A 699 8.96 33.87 -25.40
CA PRO A 699 8.20 33.49 -26.59
C PRO A 699 7.93 34.66 -27.56
N GLY A 700 7.54 35.82 -27.03
CA GLY A 700 6.83 36.83 -27.82
C GLY A 700 5.35 36.50 -28.04
N GLY A 701 4.68 37.28 -28.88
CA GLY A 701 3.25 37.14 -29.19
C GLY A 701 2.34 38.09 -28.41
N SER A 702 2.89 39.06 -27.67
CA SER A 702 2.08 40.12 -27.06
C SER A 702 1.70 41.18 -28.10
N ILE A 703 0.52 41.77 -27.96
CA ILE A 703 0.17 43.01 -28.70
C ILE A 703 1.09 44.19 -28.34
N ARG A 704 1.88 44.04 -27.26
CA ARG A 704 2.84 45.04 -26.76
C ARG A 704 4.30 44.62 -26.91
N ASP A 705 4.60 43.63 -27.75
CA ASP A 705 5.99 43.21 -27.98
C ASP A 705 6.87 44.40 -28.39
N ASP A 706 6.37 45.32 -29.23
CA ASP A 706 7.11 46.52 -29.64
C ASP A 706 7.55 47.39 -28.45
N GLU A 707 6.73 47.49 -27.40
CA GLU A 707 7.06 48.25 -26.18
C GLU A 707 8.21 47.59 -25.40
N VAL A 708 8.17 46.27 -25.28
CA VAL A 708 9.19 45.46 -24.58
C VAL A 708 10.50 45.45 -25.37
N ILE A 709 10.42 45.27 -26.70
CA ILE A 709 11.57 45.28 -27.61
C ILE A 709 12.23 46.67 -27.62
N ALA A 710 11.44 47.75 -27.60
CA ALA A 710 11.98 49.10 -27.50
C ALA A 710 12.76 49.31 -26.20
N ALA A 711 12.26 48.80 -25.05
CA ALA A 711 12.98 48.87 -23.78
C ALA A 711 14.29 48.07 -23.78
N ALA A 712 14.31 46.88 -24.40
CA ALA A 712 15.55 46.10 -24.60
C ALA A 712 16.55 46.85 -25.48
N THR A 713 16.06 47.42 -26.60
CA THR A 713 16.87 48.18 -27.56
C THR A 713 17.49 49.43 -26.93
N GLU A 714 16.70 50.19 -26.17
CA GLU A 714 17.17 51.38 -25.44
C GLU A 714 18.27 51.03 -24.42
N ALA A 715 18.14 49.88 -23.74
CA ALA A 715 19.10 49.41 -22.75
C ALA A 715 20.32 48.68 -23.36
N GLY A 716 20.32 48.40 -24.67
CA GLY A 716 21.35 47.60 -25.33
C GLY A 716 21.37 46.13 -24.88
N VAL A 717 20.24 45.59 -24.39
CA VAL A 717 20.11 44.20 -23.97
C VAL A 717 19.75 43.32 -25.18
N THR A 718 20.48 42.22 -25.35
CA THR A 718 20.17 41.22 -26.38
C THR A 718 18.85 40.53 -26.07
N MET A 719 17.91 40.50 -27.02
CA MET A 719 16.62 39.82 -26.82
C MET A 719 16.27 38.89 -27.98
N TYR A 720 15.85 37.67 -27.63
CA TYR A 720 15.36 36.65 -28.55
C TYR A 720 13.88 36.33 -28.32
N LEU A 721 13.17 36.08 -29.42
CA LEU A 721 11.81 35.51 -29.43
C LEU A 721 11.83 34.07 -29.94
N THR A 722 11.14 33.16 -29.24
CA THR A 722 11.10 31.72 -29.56
C THR A 722 9.82 31.25 -30.25
N ASP A 723 8.74 32.05 -30.18
CA ASP A 723 7.38 31.66 -30.59
C ASP A 723 6.85 30.37 -29.92
N THR A 724 7.47 29.91 -28.83
CA THR A 724 7.09 28.71 -28.05
C THR A 724 6.96 29.07 -26.58
N ARG A 725 5.97 28.51 -25.86
CA ARG A 725 5.68 28.83 -24.44
C ARG A 725 5.62 27.58 -23.58
N HIS A 726 6.23 27.62 -22.39
CA HIS A 726 6.24 26.50 -21.43
C HIS A 726 5.55 26.87 -20.11
N PHE A 727 4.23 27.01 -20.12
CA PHE A 727 3.49 27.19 -18.86
C PHE A 727 3.42 25.89 -18.05
N PHE A 728 3.60 25.99 -16.74
CA PHE A 728 3.57 24.85 -15.83
C PHE A 728 2.91 25.19 -14.49
N HIS A 729 1.93 24.39 -14.06
CA HIS A 729 1.09 24.67 -12.89
C HIS A 729 1.00 23.47 -11.94
#